data_AF-A0A365PSG1-F1
#
_entry.id   AF-A0A365PSG1-F1
#
_cell.length_a   1.000
_cell.length_b   1.000
_cell.length_c   1.000
_cell.angle_alpha   90.00
_cell.angle_beta   90.00
_cell.angle_gamma   90.00
#
_symmetry.space_group_name_H-M   'P 1'
#
loop_
_entity.id
_entity.type
_entity.pdbx_description
1 polymer ?
#
loop_
_entity_poly.entity_id
_entity_poly.type
_entity_poly.pdbx_seq_one_letter_code
_entity_poly.pdbx_strand_id
1 'polypeptide(L)'
;MTDDALISSIAPYIGKTLASSVKSSDGSKSAAIQNYQKNKTLRIINDGKTAFYSVRVEVCKNLDLLESNCVRYGNTWKPEGLIQRYADTIRYSAFSYLNIDGNDRNGGVLRAPQKYVGPTMSTPRTAGIAANPAKEWDETTGILITNPHNDATGNSGVINYINKFGELTNQHKSNDPVSELYYAALRYFKNQGNVEAYSNTSDNTQKDNFPVITAWSDPIQYACQKNVVLGIGDVNTHQDHDVPYTGDTLAVSSYTKTVFDLERITKSATSEFTGRGNSAHIAGLAYYANTTDIRSDWAGKQTISTYWVDVREGRTLLEKNRNQYWLAAKYGGFKVPSNFGVALNRKTILDEDWWHTTTDTLDTTDPRPDNFFVASDATNMVEGLKKAFAKISNEVQSTTASLATNSTRLETDTALFQSRLDSRFWSGDLLARRVDENGVVGADTAWSAAQKLDSLDSIDSRNILTITPATTSGNSGETIATRGANFTWDGLNGDQRALLQKTAETGTENAEKRLAYLRGDRTNEITTEDRTKLFRQRGSRLGDIANSDPQFIHNQDFGYSRLSWGTNGAVGTAYTTFRASSAYRTRTPLVIVGANDGMLHGFDARVSDTAANNGGREIFAYVPNGVFSNLINLTDPAYTHRYYVDGTPRISDVWIGSSWKTMVVGTTGAGGRNVFALDVTNPDSMTSNSVMWEFSHPEMGYTMGQPALVALPNEKFGVIVSSGYHNTAPEEGKVWILDAETGSIIQEVELPTTGNLGSPLAADTDYNQVADRVYVADTLGNVWRIDLTGSNPSGWDIPDSLGNNPLFVAKIGSTRQAITAPLSSAFNDKGEHMIFFGTGSFYRDGDNEIPESPSSIPSTESLTEVRLSMGVAPC
;
A
#
# COMPACT_ATOMS: atom_id res chain seq x y z
N MET A 1 35.26 38.41 -29.38
CA MET A 1 35.55 37.68 -30.63
C MET A 1 34.24 37.09 -31.08
N THR A 2 33.72 37.59 -32.19
CA THR A 2 32.65 36.98 -32.98
C THR A 2 33.30 35.87 -33.78
N ASP A 3 33.35 34.66 -33.27
CA ASP A 3 33.71 33.47 -34.05
C ASP A 3 33.21 32.23 -33.29
N ASP A 4 32.43 31.42 -33.98
CA ASP A 4 32.01 30.08 -33.56
C ASP A 4 33.26 29.20 -33.40
N ALA A 5 33.85 29.20 -32.20
CA ALA A 5 34.83 28.20 -31.83
C ALA A 5 34.10 26.88 -31.55
N LEU A 6 34.03 26.02 -32.58
CA LEU A 6 33.61 24.62 -32.45
C LEU A 6 34.55 23.88 -31.50
N ILE A 7 34.03 23.49 -30.32
CA ILE A 7 34.73 22.58 -29.41
C ILE A 7 34.64 21.17 -30.02
N SER A 8 35.73 20.69 -30.62
CA SER A 8 35.77 19.42 -31.37
C SER A 8 35.84 18.16 -30.50
N SER A 9 36.15 18.28 -29.20
CA SER A 9 36.08 17.17 -28.25
C SER A 9 36.13 17.66 -26.80
N ILE A 10 35.31 17.08 -25.92
CA ILE A 10 35.46 17.15 -24.46
C ILE A 10 35.83 15.75 -23.99
N ALA A 11 37.03 15.57 -23.45
CA ALA A 11 37.47 14.29 -22.87
C ALA A 11 37.20 14.26 -21.35
N PRO A 12 36.82 13.11 -20.77
CA PRO A 12 36.74 12.97 -19.31
C PRO A 12 38.12 13.14 -18.66
N TYR A 13 38.14 13.81 -17.51
CA TYR A 13 39.37 14.18 -16.80
C TYR A 13 40.05 12.97 -16.12
N ILE A 14 41.36 12.79 -16.35
CA ILE A 14 42.19 11.69 -15.81
C ILE A 14 43.33 12.22 -14.91
N GLY A 15 43.19 13.39 -14.29
CA GLY A 15 44.26 14.09 -13.53
C GLY A 15 43.98 14.29 -12.03
N LYS A 16 45.04 14.45 -11.22
CA LYS A 16 45.00 14.41 -9.73
C LYS A 16 44.89 15.76 -8.99
N THR A 17 44.66 16.89 -9.63
CA THR A 17 44.57 18.18 -8.89
C THR A 17 43.49 19.10 -9.43
N LEU A 18 42.43 19.30 -8.66
CA LEU A 18 41.60 20.51 -8.70
C LEU A 18 42.27 21.51 -7.76
N ALA A 19 43.28 22.22 -8.26
CA ALA A 19 43.70 23.45 -7.59
C ALA A 19 42.59 24.48 -7.83
N SER A 20 42.04 25.07 -6.78
CA SER A 20 41.34 26.35 -6.89
C SER A 20 42.33 27.36 -7.46
N SER A 21 42.28 27.58 -8.77
CA SER A 21 43.35 28.25 -9.52
C SER A 21 43.04 29.72 -9.78
N VAL A 22 42.71 30.46 -8.73
CA VAL A 22 42.52 31.92 -8.83
C VAL A 22 43.37 32.64 -7.80
N LYS A 23 44.52 33.17 -8.23
CA LYS A 23 45.20 34.32 -7.63
C LYS A 23 45.52 35.33 -8.73
N SER A 24 45.22 36.61 -8.48
CA SER A 24 45.52 37.76 -9.34
C SER A 24 46.89 38.35 -8.99
N SER A 25 47.59 38.94 -9.96
CA SER A 25 48.80 39.76 -9.76
C SER A 25 48.53 41.27 -9.80
N ASP A 26 47.27 41.69 -9.93
CA ASP A 26 46.85 43.10 -10.00
C ASP A 26 45.83 43.39 -8.88
N GLY A 27 46.23 44.23 -7.92
CA GLY A 27 45.44 44.59 -6.75
C GLY A 27 44.22 45.48 -7.04
N SER A 28 44.14 46.09 -8.22
CA SER A 28 43.12 47.09 -8.56
C SER A 28 41.92 46.54 -9.36
N LYS A 29 42.04 45.35 -9.95
CA LYS A 29 40.94 44.66 -10.69
C LYS A 29 40.07 43.75 -9.82
N SER A 30 40.40 43.65 -8.54
CA SER A 30 39.68 42.85 -7.53
C SER A 30 38.29 43.42 -7.20
N ALA A 31 38.02 44.69 -7.50
CA ALA A 31 36.77 45.37 -7.12
C ALA A 31 35.63 45.28 -8.17
N ALA A 32 35.90 44.84 -9.40
CA ALA A 32 34.91 44.78 -10.48
C ALA A 32 34.38 43.36 -10.76
N ILE A 33 34.77 42.35 -9.97
CA ILE A 33 34.23 40.99 -10.05
C ILE A 33 33.21 40.83 -8.92
N GLN A 34 32.06 41.47 -9.04
CA GLN A 34 30.90 41.14 -8.22
C GLN A 34 29.98 40.25 -9.07
N ASN A 35 29.80 39.01 -8.61
CA ASN A 35 28.77 38.05 -9.06
C ASN A 35 29.10 37.09 -10.23
N TYR A 36 30.32 36.57 -10.35
CA TYR A 36 30.56 35.39 -11.20
C TYR A 36 31.01 34.17 -10.40
N GLN A 37 30.17 33.13 -10.44
CA GLN A 37 30.34 31.89 -9.68
C GLN A 37 31.57 31.11 -10.14
N LYS A 38 32.48 30.83 -9.21
CA LYS A 38 33.73 30.08 -9.43
C LYS A 38 33.54 28.68 -10.04
N ASN A 39 32.35 28.10 -9.96
CA ASN A 39 32.11 26.68 -10.23
C ASN A 39 31.40 26.38 -11.57
N LYS A 40 31.03 27.40 -12.36
CA LYS A 40 30.25 27.24 -13.60
C LYS A 40 30.98 27.68 -14.88
N THR A 41 32.27 28.00 -14.80
CA THR A 41 33.04 28.50 -15.95
C THR A 41 34.18 27.56 -16.36
N LEU A 42 34.21 27.18 -17.63
CA LEU A 42 35.35 26.52 -18.26
C LEU A 42 36.42 27.56 -18.59
N ARG A 43 37.66 27.30 -18.17
CA ARG A 43 38.83 28.09 -18.56
C ARG A 43 39.47 27.47 -19.80
N ILE A 44 39.48 28.20 -20.91
CA ILE A 44 40.16 27.79 -22.14
C ILE A 44 41.39 28.69 -22.32
N ILE A 45 42.55 28.07 -22.54
CA ILE A 45 43.82 28.77 -22.82
C ILE A 45 44.22 28.43 -24.25
N ASN A 46 44.37 29.46 -25.10
CA ASN A 46 44.88 29.32 -26.47
C ASN A 46 45.90 30.43 -26.75
N ASP A 47 47.11 30.06 -27.21
CA ASP A 47 48.22 30.97 -27.51
C ASP A 47 48.48 32.04 -26.42
N GLY A 48 48.49 31.63 -25.16
CA GLY A 48 48.74 32.52 -24.01
C GLY A 48 47.57 33.45 -23.65
N LYS A 49 46.44 33.39 -24.38
CA LYS A 49 45.20 34.11 -24.04
C LYS A 49 44.25 33.19 -23.29
N THR A 50 43.67 33.70 -22.21
CA THR A 50 42.69 32.96 -21.38
C THR A 50 41.28 33.51 -21.62
N ALA A 51 40.34 32.63 -21.90
CA ALA A 51 38.91 32.93 -22.00
C ALA A 51 38.10 32.04 -21.05
N PHE A 52 36.98 32.58 -20.54
CA PHE A 52 36.08 31.90 -19.61
C PHE A 52 34.71 31.73 -20.26
N TYR A 53 34.16 30.51 -20.23
CA TYR A 53 32.88 30.17 -20.84
C TYR A 53 31.95 29.54 -19.82
N SER A 54 30.71 30.01 -19.75
CA SER A 54 29.65 29.31 -19.03
C SER A 54 29.09 28.19 -19.91
N VAL A 55 29.15 26.95 -19.44
CA VAL A 55 28.56 25.82 -20.18
C VAL A 55 27.19 25.49 -19.60
N ARG A 56 26.19 25.36 -20.48
CA ARG A 56 24.88 24.81 -20.17
C ARG A 56 24.71 23.55 -21.00
N VAL A 57 24.49 22.42 -20.34
CA VAL A 57 24.19 21.16 -21.01
C VAL A 57 22.68 21.10 -21.23
N GLU A 58 22.27 20.92 -22.47
CA GLU A 58 20.88 20.61 -22.82
C GLU A 58 20.63 19.13 -22.52
N VAL A 59 19.65 18.84 -21.65
CA VAL A 59 19.29 17.50 -21.15
C VAL A 59 17.83 17.23 -21.52
N CYS A 60 17.44 15.96 -21.68
CA CYS A 60 16.09 15.58 -22.11
C CYS A 60 15.66 16.20 -23.46
N LYS A 61 16.55 16.19 -24.45
CA LYS A 61 16.42 16.97 -25.70
C LYS A 61 15.41 16.40 -26.72
N ASN A 62 15.49 15.12 -27.05
CA ASN A 62 14.57 14.45 -27.99
C ASN A 62 14.35 12.98 -27.58
N LEU A 63 13.33 12.32 -28.16
CA LEU A 63 12.94 10.96 -27.80
C LEU A 63 14.09 9.94 -27.91
N ASP A 64 15.03 10.16 -28.82
CA ASP A 64 16.18 9.27 -29.05
C ASP A 64 17.31 9.45 -28.02
N LEU A 65 17.28 10.53 -27.23
CA LEU A 65 18.32 10.92 -26.27
C LEU A 65 17.75 11.22 -24.87
N LEU A 66 16.57 10.68 -24.54
CA LEU A 66 16.02 10.82 -23.20
C LEU A 66 16.82 9.97 -22.20
N GLU A 67 17.35 10.63 -21.18
CA GLU A 67 17.88 9.94 -20.00
C GLU A 67 16.76 9.31 -19.16
N SER A 68 17.10 8.29 -18.36
CA SER A 68 16.11 7.52 -17.58
C SER A 68 15.35 8.32 -16.51
N ASN A 69 15.82 9.54 -16.18
CA ASN A 69 15.16 10.45 -15.27
C ASN A 69 14.43 11.61 -15.97
N CYS A 70 14.28 11.57 -17.29
CA CYS A 70 13.49 12.54 -18.04
C CYS A 70 11.99 12.26 -17.87
N VAL A 71 11.26 13.27 -17.41
CA VAL A 71 9.80 13.25 -17.25
C VAL A 71 9.17 14.30 -18.13
N ARG A 72 8.01 13.98 -18.69
CA ARG A 72 7.28 14.85 -19.61
C ARG A 72 6.40 15.84 -18.84
N TYR A 73 6.54 17.11 -19.19
CA TYR A 73 5.79 18.24 -18.66
C TYR A 73 5.16 18.99 -19.85
N GLY A 74 3.88 18.70 -20.12
CA GLY A 74 3.19 19.17 -21.32
C GLY A 74 3.89 18.72 -22.62
N ASN A 75 4.46 19.67 -23.35
CA ASN A 75 5.22 19.43 -24.59
C ASN A 75 6.74 19.41 -24.42
N THR A 76 7.25 19.55 -23.18
CA THR A 76 8.70 19.59 -22.90
C THR A 76 9.10 18.42 -22.01
N TRP A 77 10.33 17.93 -22.15
CA TRP A 77 10.91 16.93 -21.25
C TRP A 77 11.91 17.61 -20.31
N LYS A 78 11.93 17.21 -19.05
CA LYS A 78 12.86 17.72 -18.05
C LYS A 78 13.36 16.62 -17.12
N PRO A 79 14.61 16.70 -16.66
CA PRO A 79 15.12 15.75 -15.70
C PRO A 79 14.47 16.00 -14.34
N GLU A 80 14.06 14.93 -13.68
CA GLU A 80 13.68 14.96 -12.27
C GLU A 80 14.82 14.44 -11.38
N GLY A 81 14.94 15.05 -10.19
CA GLY A 81 15.79 14.56 -9.11
C GLY A 81 15.08 13.57 -8.19
N LEU A 82 15.81 12.97 -7.24
CA LEU A 82 15.25 11.97 -6.32
C LEU A 82 14.11 12.51 -5.44
N ILE A 83 14.21 13.76 -4.96
CA ILE A 83 13.16 14.37 -4.15
C ILE A 83 11.85 14.53 -4.95
N GLN A 84 11.93 14.85 -6.25
CA GLN A 84 10.76 14.90 -7.13
C GLN A 84 10.19 13.50 -7.37
N ARG A 85 11.06 12.51 -7.63
CA ARG A 85 10.69 11.12 -7.90
C ARG A 85 9.89 10.46 -6.76
N TYR A 86 10.13 10.86 -5.51
CA TYR A 86 9.48 10.31 -4.31
C TYR A 86 8.54 11.30 -3.62
N ALA A 87 8.15 12.38 -4.30
CA ALA A 87 7.40 13.49 -3.72
C ALA A 87 5.96 13.16 -3.33
N ASP A 88 5.40 12.07 -3.85
CA ASP A 88 4.09 11.54 -3.51
C ASP A 88 4.13 10.62 -2.28
N THR A 89 5.31 10.12 -1.93
CA THR A 89 5.52 9.07 -0.94
C THR A 89 6.18 9.60 0.33
N ILE A 90 7.13 10.53 0.19
CA ILE A 90 7.97 11.01 1.27
C ILE A 90 7.66 12.48 1.53
N ARG A 91 7.49 12.82 2.82
CA ARG A 91 7.54 14.21 3.27
C ARG A 91 8.99 14.57 3.59
N TYR A 92 9.36 15.82 3.31
CA TYR A 92 10.72 16.31 3.48
C TYR A 92 10.76 17.52 4.39
N SER A 93 11.76 17.56 5.26
CA SER A 93 12.27 18.77 5.90
C SER A 93 13.76 18.92 5.56
N ALA A 94 14.29 20.12 5.66
CA ALA A 94 15.70 20.39 5.42
C ALA A 94 16.33 21.06 6.64
N PHE A 95 17.42 20.48 7.13
CA PHE A 95 18.28 21.05 8.17
C PHE A 95 19.65 21.34 7.58
N SER A 96 20.26 22.44 8.00
CA SER A 96 21.62 22.80 7.61
C SER A 96 22.18 23.84 8.60
N TYR A 97 23.33 24.40 8.30
CA TYR A 97 23.99 25.42 9.12
C TYR A 97 23.59 26.83 8.69
N LEU A 98 23.73 27.79 9.62
CA LEU A 98 23.95 29.18 9.21
C LEU A 98 25.26 29.28 8.44
N ASN A 99 25.31 30.17 7.45
CA ASN A 99 26.49 30.40 6.62
C ASN A 99 27.51 31.28 7.34
N ILE A 100 27.92 30.83 8.53
CA ILE A 100 28.90 31.46 9.40
C ILE A 100 30.08 30.51 9.48
N ASP A 101 31.17 30.89 8.82
CA ASP A 101 32.39 30.10 8.79
C ASP A 101 33.13 30.13 10.15
N GLY A 102 33.98 29.13 10.38
CA GLY A 102 34.71 28.98 11.63
C GLY A 102 33.98 28.22 12.73
N ASN A 103 34.55 28.28 13.94
CA ASN A 103 34.22 27.43 15.09
C ASN A 103 33.36 28.13 16.15
N ASP A 104 33.04 29.40 15.98
CA ASP A 104 32.39 30.21 17.02
C ASP A 104 30.87 29.96 17.11
N ARG A 105 30.32 29.15 16.20
CA ARG A 105 28.90 28.86 16.11
C ARG A 105 28.64 27.35 16.00
N ASN A 106 28.02 26.82 17.04
CA ASN A 106 27.47 25.46 17.08
C ASN A 106 26.10 25.37 16.42
N GLY A 107 25.66 24.15 16.14
CA GLY A 107 24.24 23.87 15.88
C GLY A 107 23.86 23.56 14.46
N GLY A 108 22.56 23.32 14.29
CA GLY A 108 21.86 23.26 13.01
C GLY A 108 20.55 24.05 13.07
N VAL A 109 20.07 24.49 11.92
CA VAL A 109 18.83 25.26 11.76
C VAL A 109 17.88 24.59 10.78
N LEU A 110 16.58 24.70 11.05
CA LEU A 110 15.52 24.26 10.14
C LEU A 110 15.40 25.27 8.99
N ARG A 111 15.58 24.79 7.76
CA ARG A 111 15.51 25.55 6.51
C ARG A 111 14.18 25.39 5.79
N ALA A 112 13.57 24.22 5.90
CA ALA A 112 12.24 23.95 5.36
C ALA A 112 11.52 22.95 6.27
N PRO A 113 10.26 23.21 6.67
CA PRO A 113 9.52 22.35 7.58
C PRO A 113 9.06 21.07 6.87
N GLN A 114 8.74 20.03 7.64
CA GLN A 114 8.32 18.72 7.13
C GLN A 114 7.03 18.82 6.29
N LYS A 115 7.11 18.57 4.97
CA LYS A 115 5.96 18.65 4.07
C LYS A 115 6.08 17.77 2.82
N TYR A 116 4.98 17.60 2.09
CA TYR A 116 5.02 17.16 0.71
C TYR A 116 5.56 18.30 -0.19
N VAL A 117 6.39 17.94 -1.15
CA VAL A 117 7.05 18.89 -2.07
C VAL A 117 6.41 18.89 -3.47
N GLY A 118 5.66 17.84 -3.82
CA GLY A 118 5.04 17.67 -5.13
C GLY A 118 3.75 18.48 -5.32
N PRO A 119 3.17 18.44 -6.53
CA PRO A 119 1.91 19.13 -6.87
C PRO A 119 0.71 18.66 -6.05
N THR A 120 0.81 17.47 -5.47
CA THR A 120 -0.21 16.82 -4.66
C THR A 120 0.31 16.52 -3.27
N MET A 121 -0.62 16.38 -2.32
CA MET A 121 -0.32 15.98 -0.95
C MET A 121 -1.45 15.15 -0.37
N SER A 122 -1.09 14.26 0.55
CA SER A 122 -2.06 13.54 1.38
C SER A 122 -2.20 14.25 2.73
N THR A 123 -3.42 14.50 3.17
CA THR A 123 -3.67 15.00 4.53
C THR A 123 -3.89 13.83 5.48
N PRO A 124 -3.23 13.80 6.64
CA PRO A 124 -3.48 12.76 7.63
C PRO A 124 -4.96 12.72 7.98
N ARG A 125 -5.53 11.50 8.04
CA ARG A 125 -6.93 11.26 8.42
C ARG A 125 -7.97 11.78 7.43
N THR A 126 -7.56 12.18 6.21
CA THR A 126 -8.48 12.45 5.10
C THR A 126 -8.20 11.44 3.99
N ALA A 127 -9.23 10.82 3.45
CA ALA A 127 -9.08 9.96 2.27
C ALA A 127 -8.85 10.81 1.02
N GLY A 128 -7.99 10.32 0.12
CA GLY A 128 -7.70 10.97 -1.16
C GLY A 128 -6.46 11.85 -1.17
N ILE A 129 -6.18 12.39 -2.35
CA ILE A 129 -5.03 13.22 -2.66
C ILE A 129 -5.53 14.63 -2.95
N ALA A 130 -5.01 15.63 -2.23
CA ALA A 130 -5.35 17.03 -2.42
C ALA A 130 -4.28 17.75 -3.25
N ALA A 131 -4.66 18.88 -3.87
CA ALA A 131 -3.68 19.79 -4.46
C ALA A 131 -2.79 20.38 -3.36
N ASN A 132 -1.48 20.41 -3.59
CA ASN A 132 -0.52 20.96 -2.64
C ASN A 132 -0.31 22.47 -2.91
N PRO A 133 -0.79 23.37 -2.03
CA PRO A 133 -0.59 24.80 -2.20
C PRO A 133 0.89 25.21 -2.05
N ALA A 134 1.72 24.37 -1.42
CA ALA A 134 3.15 24.60 -1.20
C ALA A 134 4.05 23.73 -2.11
N LYS A 135 3.52 23.30 -3.27
CA LYS A 135 4.27 22.58 -4.30
C LYS A 135 5.52 23.34 -4.71
N GLU A 136 6.61 22.61 -4.97
CA GLU A 136 7.91 23.22 -5.25
C GLU A 136 8.24 23.30 -6.74
N TRP A 137 7.37 22.77 -7.60
CA TRP A 137 7.44 22.95 -9.04
C TRP A 137 6.06 23.01 -9.67
N ASP A 138 6.03 23.55 -10.88
CA ASP A 138 4.84 23.60 -11.71
C ASP A 138 4.66 22.28 -12.48
N GLU A 139 3.52 21.62 -12.28
CA GLU A 139 3.15 20.32 -12.86
C GLU A 139 2.98 20.34 -14.38
N THR A 140 2.87 21.51 -15.00
CA THR A 140 2.71 21.65 -16.46
C THR A 140 4.04 21.86 -17.16
N THR A 141 4.97 22.58 -16.52
CA THR A 141 6.23 23.04 -17.12
C THR A 141 7.47 22.41 -16.49
N GLY A 142 7.35 21.77 -15.32
CA GLY A 142 8.46 21.20 -14.55
C GLY A 142 9.46 22.26 -14.06
N ILE A 143 9.06 23.54 -14.00
CA ILE A 143 9.92 24.63 -13.48
C ILE A 143 9.81 24.67 -11.96
N LEU A 144 10.95 24.68 -11.27
CA LEU A 144 11.00 24.89 -9.82
C LEU A 144 10.50 26.29 -9.45
N ILE A 145 9.57 26.36 -8.50
CA ILE A 145 9.02 27.60 -7.96
C ILE A 145 10.02 28.15 -6.96
N THR A 146 10.50 29.38 -7.09
CA THR A 146 11.61 29.91 -6.26
C THR A 146 11.24 30.16 -4.79
N ASN A 147 9.99 30.54 -4.51
CA ASN A 147 9.52 30.87 -3.16
C ASN A 147 8.15 30.26 -2.86
N PRO A 148 8.02 28.92 -2.79
CA PRO A 148 6.76 28.21 -2.58
C PRO A 148 6.04 28.58 -1.28
N HIS A 149 6.75 29.15 -0.29
CA HIS A 149 6.17 29.58 0.99
C HIS A 149 5.95 31.10 1.11
N ASN A 150 6.22 31.88 0.06
CA ASN A 150 6.17 33.34 0.11
C ASN A 150 6.96 33.93 1.31
N ASP A 151 8.13 33.36 1.60
CA ASP A 151 8.99 33.79 2.69
C ASP A 151 9.65 35.15 2.38
N ALA A 152 9.88 35.96 3.42
CA ALA A 152 10.45 37.30 3.31
C ALA A 152 11.89 37.33 2.75
N THR A 153 12.63 36.22 2.83
CA THR A 153 13.98 36.09 2.23
C THR A 153 13.95 35.96 0.70
N GLY A 154 12.77 35.74 0.11
CA GLY A 154 12.60 35.61 -1.34
C GLY A 154 12.92 34.22 -1.89
N ASN A 155 13.40 33.29 -1.07
CA ASN A 155 13.61 31.89 -1.44
C ASN A 155 13.10 30.96 -0.34
N SER A 156 12.49 29.84 -0.70
CA SER A 156 12.05 28.84 0.28
C SER A 156 11.86 27.46 -0.36
N GLY A 157 11.60 26.44 0.45
CA GLY A 157 11.38 25.07 -0.02
C GLY A 157 12.64 24.20 0.05
N VAL A 158 12.40 22.89 0.12
CA VAL A 158 13.42 21.84 0.30
C VAL A 158 14.33 21.76 -0.92
N ILE A 159 13.75 21.62 -2.11
CA ILE A 159 14.47 21.43 -3.37
C ILE A 159 15.28 22.69 -3.69
N ASN A 160 14.68 23.87 -3.52
CA ASN A 160 15.40 25.13 -3.74
C ASN A 160 16.58 25.28 -2.81
N TYR A 161 16.42 24.98 -1.52
CA TYR A 161 17.52 25.09 -0.57
C TYR A 161 18.66 24.16 -0.94
N ILE A 162 18.36 22.87 -1.18
CA ILE A 162 19.38 21.87 -1.55
C ILE A 162 20.07 22.22 -2.87
N ASN A 163 19.36 22.81 -3.83
CA ASN A 163 19.95 23.19 -5.12
C ASN A 163 20.78 24.47 -5.06
N LYS A 164 20.52 25.38 -4.09
CA LYS A 164 21.07 26.74 -4.08
C LYS A 164 21.87 27.08 -2.81
N PHE A 165 22.08 26.16 -1.88
CA PHE A 165 22.80 26.48 -0.65
C PHE A 165 24.22 26.98 -0.96
N GLY A 166 24.58 28.11 -0.37
CA GLY A 166 25.78 28.91 -0.61
C GLY A 166 25.89 29.54 -2.00
N GLU A 167 24.97 29.23 -2.92
CA GLU A 167 24.95 29.78 -4.28
C GLU A 167 24.58 31.28 -4.27
N LEU A 168 23.60 31.64 -3.44
CA LEU A 168 23.03 32.99 -3.41
C LEU A 168 23.94 34.02 -2.74
N THR A 169 24.81 33.55 -1.85
CA THR A 169 25.78 34.40 -1.12
C THR A 169 27.22 34.20 -1.59
N ASN A 170 27.47 33.16 -2.41
CA ASN A 170 28.82 32.73 -2.82
C ASN A 170 29.75 32.51 -1.60
N GLN A 171 29.16 32.04 -0.51
CA GLN A 171 29.81 31.69 0.75
C GLN A 171 29.33 30.30 1.16
N HIS A 172 30.24 29.49 1.69
CA HIS A 172 29.91 28.19 2.28
C HIS A 172 30.60 28.11 3.64
N LYS A 173 29.92 27.51 4.63
CA LYS A 173 30.53 27.16 5.90
C LYS A 173 31.55 26.03 5.67
N SER A 174 32.77 26.21 6.16
CA SER A 174 33.88 25.25 6.01
C SER A 174 34.03 24.32 7.21
N ASN A 175 33.54 24.73 8.39
CA ASN A 175 33.66 23.98 9.64
C ASN A 175 32.28 23.51 10.10
N ASP A 176 32.06 22.22 10.25
CA ASP A 176 30.75 21.58 10.39
C ASP A 176 30.57 20.83 11.73
N PRO A 177 29.70 21.33 12.64
CA PRO A 177 29.32 20.64 13.88
C PRO A 177 28.15 19.68 13.64
N VAL A 178 28.42 18.42 13.25
CA VAL A 178 27.41 17.51 12.70
C VAL A 178 26.56 16.80 13.76
N SER A 179 27.09 16.45 14.93
CA SER A 179 26.29 15.90 16.03
C SER A 179 25.29 16.93 16.52
N GLU A 180 25.63 18.22 16.51
CA GLU A 180 24.74 19.34 16.83
C GLU A 180 23.65 19.52 15.75
N LEU A 181 23.99 19.35 14.47
CA LEU A 181 23.02 19.34 13.37
C LEU A 181 22.02 18.18 13.50
N TYR A 182 22.53 16.96 13.74
CA TYR A 182 21.69 15.79 13.98
C TYR A 182 20.83 15.96 15.24
N TYR A 183 21.39 16.54 16.30
CA TYR A 183 20.67 16.86 17.52
C TYR A 183 19.53 17.86 17.28
N ALA A 184 19.72 18.88 16.43
CA ALA A 184 18.63 19.79 16.03
C ALA A 184 17.50 19.05 15.31
N ALA A 185 17.82 18.11 14.40
CA ALA A 185 16.83 17.26 13.74
C ALA A 185 16.11 16.32 14.74
N LEU A 186 16.84 15.75 15.70
CA LEU A 186 16.25 14.92 16.76
C LEU A 186 15.29 15.74 17.63
N ARG A 187 15.65 16.96 18.03
CA ARG A 187 14.76 17.87 18.77
C ARG A 187 13.49 18.19 18.00
N TYR A 188 13.58 18.31 16.67
CA TYR A 188 12.41 18.54 15.82
C TYR A 188 11.43 17.37 15.87
N PHE A 189 11.92 16.14 15.73
CA PHE A 189 11.08 14.95 15.88
C PHE A 189 10.54 14.76 17.31
N LYS A 190 11.32 15.13 18.33
CA LYS A 190 10.90 15.14 19.74
C LYS A 190 9.94 16.28 20.11
N ASN A 191 9.62 17.17 19.18
CA ASN A 191 8.79 18.35 19.41
C ASN A 191 9.31 19.26 20.55
N GLN A 192 10.64 19.44 20.64
CA GLN A 192 11.29 20.20 21.73
C GLN A 192 11.65 21.65 21.36
N GLY A 193 11.28 22.11 20.16
CA GLY A 193 11.60 23.44 19.66
C GLY A 193 13.09 23.67 19.35
N ASN A 194 13.36 24.83 18.73
CA ASN A 194 14.70 25.22 18.30
C ASN A 194 15.61 25.59 19.49
N VAL A 195 16.92 25.53 19.26
CA VAL A 195 17.92 26.08 20.17
C VAL A 195 18.23 27.51 19.70
N GLU A 196 17.86 28.51 20.48
CA GLU A 196 18.00 29.92 20.08
C GLU A 196 19.45 30.27 19.70
N ALA A 197 20.43 29.78 20.46
CA ALA A 197 21.85 29.98 20.21
C ALA A 197 22.35 29.41 18.87
N TYR A 198 21.59 28.51 18.24
CA TYR A 198 21.92 27.96 16.90
C TYR A 198 21.30 28.82 15.78
N SER A 199 20.16 29.44 16.05
CA SER A 199 19.31 30.08 15.04
C SER A 199 19.28 31.61 15.08
N ASN A 200 19.77 32.25 16.14
CA ASN A 200 19.65 33.69 16.32
C ASN A 200 20.55 34.49 15.35
N THR A 201 19.94 35.01 14.29
CA THR A 201 20.54 35.98 13.38
C THR A 201 19.47 36.79 12.65
N SER A 202 19.75 38.07 12.42
CA SER A 202 18.96 38.96 11.55
C SER A 202 19.61 39.17 10.18
N ASP A 203 20.84 38.68 9.97
CA ASP A 203 21.61 38.87 8.72
C ASP A 203 21.21 37.83 7.67
N ASN A 204 20.56 38.28 6.59
CA ASN A 204 20.13 37.39 5.50
C ASN A 204 21.31 36.72 4.78
N THR A 205 22.52 37.27 4.81
CA THR A 205 23.73 36.63 4.27
C THR A 205 24.09 35.40 5.09
N GLN A 206 24.06 35.50 6.42
CA GLN A 206 24.26 34.36 7.32
C GLN A 206 23.14 33.32 7.18
N LYS A 207 21.96 33.74 6.76
CA LYS A 207 20.86 32.83 6.43
C LYS A 207 20.94 32.26 5.02
N ASP A 208 21.91 32.68 4.21
CA ASP A 208 22.06 32.32 2.80
C ASP A 208 20.83 32.71 1.93
N ASN A 209 20.14 33.81 2.30
CA ASN A 209 18.89 34.24 1.67
C ASN A 209 17.78 33.17 1.65
N PHE A 210 17.79 32.26 2.63
CA PHE A 210 16.74 31.29 2.92
C PHE A 210 16.23 31.47 4.35
N PRO A 211 15.02 31.01 4.69
CA PRO A 211 14.50 31.12 6.04
C PRO A 211 15.36 30.35 7.06
N VAL A 212 15.30 30.85 8.30
CA VAL A 212 15.72 30.16 9.53
C VAL A 212 14.47 30.04 10.37
N ILE A 213 13.86 28.86 10.37
CA ILE A 213 12.55 28.63 10.96
C ILE A 213 12.74 28.28 12.43
N THR A 214 12.19 29.12 13.31
CA THR A 214 12.26 28.94 14.77
C THR A 214 10.94 28.47 15.36
N ALA A 215 9.81 28.84 14.76
CA ALA A 215 8.50 28.32 15.10
C ALA A 215 8.29 26.95 14.43
N TRP A 216 8.57 25.87 15.16
CA TRP A 216 8.48 24.50 14.64
C TRP A 216 7.07 23.93 14.81
N SER A 217 6.54 23.34 13.75
CA SER A 217 5.36 22.46 13.81
C SER A 217 5.79 21.01 14.04
N ASP A 218 4.95 20.23 14.72
CA ASP A 218 5.24 18.80 14.95
C ASP A 218 5.37 18.04 13.62
N PRO A 219 6.53 17.41 13.33
CA PRO A 219 6.70 16.64 12.12
C PRO A 219 6.03 15.26 12.18
N ILE A 220 5.63 14.76 13.35
CA ILE A 220 4.96 13.46 13.52
C ILE A 220 3.45 13.65 13.43
N GLN A 221 2.82 13.02 12.44
CA GLN A 221 1.38 13.17 12.19
C GLN A 221 0.52 12.04 12.78
N TYR A 222 1.12 10.88 13.06
CA TYR A 222 0.44 9.69 13.61
C TYR A 222 1.42 8.74 14.31
N ALA A 223 0.91 7.95 15.26
CA ALA A 223 1.69 7.10 16.17
C ALA A 223 2.66 6.13 15.46
N CYS A 224 2.25 5.56 14.33
CA CYS A 224 3.03 4.56 13.61
C CYS A 224 3.91 5.15 12.49
N GLN A 225 4.11 6.46 12.43
CA GLN A 225 4.92 7.10 11.39
C GLN A 225 6.38 6.61 11.46
N LYS A 226 6.94 6.12 10.35
CA LYS A 226 8.41 5.97 10.24
C LYS A 226 9.05 7.34 10.12
N ASN A 227 10.04 7.59 10.97
CA ASN A 227 10.84 8.80 10.93
C ASN A 227 12.24 8.43 10.45
N VAL A 228 12.79 9.26 9.58
CA VAL A 228 14.08 8.99 8.96
C VAL A 228 14.92 10.26 8.92
N VAL A 229 16.20 10.12 9.25
CA VAL A 229 17.22 11.16 9.01
C VAL A 229 18.18 10.65 7.95
N LEU A 230 18.35 11.41 6.86
CA LEU A 230 19.37 11.17 5.84
C LEU A 230 20.40 12.30 5.89
N GLY A 231 21.63 11.98 6.27
CA GLY A 231 22.74 12.93 6.32
C GLY A 231 23.73 12.76 5.17
N ILE A 232 24.42 13.85 4.82
CA ILE A 232 25.54 13.88 3.89
C ILE A 232 26.64 14.69 4.55
N GLY A 233 27.85 14.15 4.62
CA GLY A 233 28.99 14.82 5.23
C GLY A 233 30.27 14.00 5.08
N ASP A 234 31.38 14.53 5.59
CA ASP A 234 32.64 13.80 5.68
C ASP A 234 33.12 13.71 7.14
N VAL A 235 33.97 12.73 7.43
CA VAL A 235 34.39 12.38 8.78
C VAL A 235 35.19 13.46 9.52
N ASN A 236 35.57 14.56 8.86
CA ASN A 236 36.40 15.64 9.42
C ASN A 236 35.58 16.80 10.00
N THR A 237 34.58 16.47 10.83
CA THR A 237 33.74 17.46 11.52
C THR A 237 34.58 18.34 12.47
N HIS A 238 34.14 19.57 12.71
CA HIS A 238 34.89 20.58 13.48
C HIS A 238 34.10 21.05 14.71
N GLN A 239 34.75 21.02 15.89
CA GLN A 239 34.12 21.41 17.17
C GLN A 239 32.73 20.78 17.38
N ASP A 240 32.64 19.49 17.10
CA ASP A 240 31.42 18.70 17.04
C ASP A 240 31.28 17.84 18.30
N HIS A 241 30.94 18.45 19.44
CA HIS A 241 30.89 17.77 20.75
C HIS A 241 29.91 18.38 21.76
N ASP A 242 29.35 19.56 21.50
CA ASP A 242 28.56 20.37 22.43
C ASP A 242 27.08 19.94 22.46
N VAL A 243 26.84 18.65 22.74
CA VAL A 243 25.51 18.05 22.91
C VAL A 243 25.43 17.15 24.15
N PRO A 244 24.28 17.11 24.86
CA PRO A 244 23.06 17.86 24.57
C PRO A 244 23.14 19.32 25.02
N TYR A 245 22.25 20.18 24.50
CA TYR A 245 22.19 21.58 24.91
C TYR A 245 21.77 21.72 26.40
N THR A 246 22.22 22.77 27.08
CA THR A 246 21.94 23.00 28.50
C THR A 246 20.44 22.92 28.80
N GLY A 247 20.07 22.05 29.74
CA GLY A 247 18.69 21.80 30.15
C GLY A 247 18.03 20.56 29.53
N ASP A 248 18.67 19.91 28.56
CA ASP A 248 18.25 18.58 28.07
C ASP A 248 18.99 17.47 28.83
N THR A 249 18.24 16.48 29.32
CA THR A 249 18.72 15.38 30.17
C THR A 249 19.12 14.14 29.36
N LEU A 250 19.09 14.19 28.04
CA LEU A 250 19.50 13.08 27.19
C LEU A 250 20.95 12.65 27.48
N ALA A 251 21.15 11.39 27.87
CA ALA A 251 22.44 10.84 28.25
C ALA A 251 23.33 10.50 27.03
N VAL A 252 23.64 11.49 26.18
CA VAL A 252 24.35 11.30 24.89
C VAL A 252 25.68 10.57 25.06
N SER A 253 26.50 10.97 26.04
CA SER A 253 27.79 10.34 26.30
C SER A 253 27.66 8.89 26.79
N SER A 254 26.59 8.55 27.53
CA SER A 254 26.31 7.17 27.94
C SER A 254 25.95 6.29 26.75
N TYR A 255 25.07 6.75 25.86
CA TYR A 255 24.73 6.02 24.63
C TYR A 255 25.96 5.84 23.73
N THR A 256 26.77 6.89 23.57
CA THR A 256 28.02 6.85 22.79
C THR A 256 29.00 5.85 23.41
N LYS A 257 29.13 5.83 24.74
CA LYS A 257 29.95 4.86 25.45
C LYS A 257 29.47 3.42 25.24
N THR A 258 28.17 3.17 25.27
CA THR A 258 27.61 1.85 24.96
C THR A 258 27.96 1.41 23.53
N VAL A 259 27.83 2.30 22.54
CA VAL A 259 28.25 2.03 21.15
C VAL A 259 29.74 1.65 21.09
N PHE A 260 30.60 2.40 21.78
CA PHE A 260 32.04 2.09 21.84
C PHE A 260 32.32 0.73 22.50
N ASP A 261 31.64 0.40 23.59
CA ASP A 261 31.81 -0.88 24.28
C ASP A 261 31.39 -2.06 23.39
N LEU A 262 30.28 -1.93 22.67
CA LEU A 262 29.79 -2.94 21.73
C LEU A 262 30.72 -3.15 20.53
N GLU A 263 31.38 -2.08 20.06
CA GLU A 263 32.37 -2.14 18.97
C GLU A 263 33.82 -2.37 19.43
N ARG A 264 34.05 -2.47 20.74
CA ARG A 264 35.39 -2.60 21.36
C ARG A 264 36.33 -1.42 21.04
N ILE A 265 35.79 -0.21 20.99
CA ILE A 265 36.54 1.04 20.78
C ILE A 265 37.06 1.55 22.14
N THR A 266 38.38 1.64 22.29
CA THR A 266 39.06 2.06 23.54
C THR A 266 39.24 3.58 23.65
N LYS A 267 38.17 4.35 23.41
CA LYS A 267 38.13 5.81 23.55
C LYS A 267 37.10 6.23 24.60
N SER A 268 37.26 7.44 25.17
CA SER A 268 36.19 8.04 25.99
C SER A 268 35.09 8.57 25.07
N ALA A 269 33.83 8.50 25.50
CA ALA A 269 32.73 9.10 24.74
C ALA A 269 32.88 10.62 24.57
N THR A 270 33.59 11.28 25.49
CA THR A 270 33.85 12.72 25.48
C THR A 270 35.21 13.11 24.88
N SER A 271 36.03 12.13 24.48
CA SER A 271 37.33 12.43 23.86
C SER A 271 37.18 12.73 22.38
N GLU A 272 38.16 13.46 21.84
CA GLU A 272 38.26 13.71 20.40
C GLU A 272 38.25 12.39 19.60
N PHE A 273 37.40 12.28 18.58
CA PHE A 273 37.18 11.02 17.87
C PHE A 273 38.07 10.86 16.64
N THR A 274 38.04 11.81 15.70
CA THR A 274 38.84 11.77 14.46
C THR A 274 39.82 12.94 14.33
N GLY A 275 39.58 14.06 15.03
CA GLY A 275 40.41 15.26 15.03
C GLY A 275 39.58 16.54 15.22
N ARG A 276 40.23 17.71 15.26
CA ARG A 276 39.57 19.04 15.11
C ARG A 276 38.50 19.36 16.18
N GLY A 277 38.62 18.76 17.34
CA GLY A 277 37.68 18.90 18.45
C GLY A 277 36.37 18.13 18.27
N ASN A 278 36.29 17.13 17.40
CA ASN A 278 35.04 16.39 17.19
C ASN A 278 34.83 15.20 18.13
N SER A 279 33.58 14.75 18.25
CA SER A 279 33.16 13.57 19.01
C SER A 279 32.49 12.53 18.11
N ALA A 280 32.11 11.39 18.69
CA ALA A 280 31.20 10.42 18.05
C ALA A 280 29.76 10.54 18.58
N HIS A 281 29.37 11.69 19.14
CA HIS A 281 28.06 11.86 19.79
C HIS A 281 26.88 11.57 18.86
N ILE A 282 27.00 11.83 17.55
CA ILE A 282 26.01 11.40 16.56
C ILE A 282 25.68 9.90 16.64
N ALA A 283 26.65 9.03 16.92
CA ALA A 283 26.41 7.60 17.06
C ALA A 283 25.56 7.28 18.29
N GLY A 284 25.80 7.95 19.41
CA GLY A 284 24.97 7.82 20.61
C GLY A 284 23.56 8.37 20.41
N LEU A 285 23.42 9.51 19.73
CA LEU A 285 22.13 10.11 19.37
C LEU A 285 21.32 9.19 18.46
N ALA A 286 21.95 8.63 17.43
CA ALA A 286 21.33 7.71 16.49
C ALA A 286 20.91 6.40 17.18
N TYR A 287 21.75 5.86 18.07
CA TYR A 287 21.43 4.67 18.85
C TYR A 287 20.22 4.89 19.76
N TYR A 288 20.18 6.02 20.48
CA TYR A 288 19.01 6.42 21.28
C TYR A 288 17.75 6.50 20.41
N ALA A 289 17.81 7.22 19.29
CA ALA A 289 16.65 7.50 18.45
C ALA A 289 16.07 6.25 17.77
N ASN A 290 16.89 5.25 17.46
CA ASN A 290 16.43 3.99 16.85
C ASN A 290 15.87 3.01 17.90
N THR A 291 16.38 3.06 19.14
CA THR A 291 16.08 2.03 20.15
C THR A 291 15.14 2.45 21.26
N THR A 292 14.91 3.75 21.42
CA THR A 292 14.08 4.31 22.48
C THR A 292 12.93 5.08 21.88
N ASP A 293 11.79 5.04 22.55
CA ASP A 293 10.70 5.94 22.21
C ASP A 293 11.12 7.38 22.47
N ILE A 294 11.07 8.21 21.43
CA ILE A 294 11.48 9.62 21.51
C ILE A 294 10.30 10.53 21.93
N ARG A 295 9.06 10.01 22.00
CA ARG A 295 7.84 10.77 22.27
C ARG A 295 7.00 10.14 23.37
N SER A 296 6.92 10.80 24.52
CA SER A 296 6.03 10.34 25.61
C SER A 296 4.56 10.75 25.43
N ASP A 297 4.29 11.68 24.50
CA ASP A 297 2.97 12.26 24.23
C ASP A 297 2.16 11.51 23.16
N TRP A 298 2.74 10.49 22.54
CA TRP A 298 2.08 9.60 21.60
C TRP A 298 2.05 8.16 22.14
N ALA A 299 1.02 7.41 21.77
CA ALA A 299 0.98 5.98 22.07
C ALA A 299 1.92 5.21 21.12
N GLY A 300 2.48 4.10 21.59
CA GLY A 300 3.43 3.27 20.82
C GLY A 300 4.87 3.77 20.96
N LYS A 301 5.76 3.35 20.05
CA LYS A 301 7.19 3.70 20.07
C LYS A 301 7.58 4.52 18.85
N GLN A 302 7.85 5.81 19.02
CA GLN A 302 8.32 6.68 17.94
C GLN A 302 9.84 6.62 17.86
N THR A 303 10.36 6.01 16.80
CA THR A 303 11.80 5.83 16.55
C THR A 303 12.23 6.52 15.26
N ILE A 304 13.54 6.72 15.09
CA ILE A 304 14.16 7.30 13.90
C ILE A 304 15.19 6.32 13.34
N SER A 305 15.09 6.05 12.03
CA SER A 305 16.14 5.39 11.27
C SER A 305 17.12 6.39 10.69
N THR A 306 18.42 6.14 10.85
CA THR A 306 19.51 7.01 10.41
C THR A 306 20.16 6.47 9.16
N TYR A 307 20.25 7.27 8.10
CA TYR A 307 20.96 6.96 6.86
C TYR A 307 22.06 7.99 6.67
N TRP A 308 23.22 7.58 6.17
CA TRP A 308 24.33 8.50 5.99
C TRP A 308 25.09 8.26 4.70
N VAL A 309 25.46 9.34 4.02
CA VAL A 309 26.36 9.34 2.86
C VAL A 309 27.68 10.00 3.26
N ASP A 310 28.75 9.20 3.33
CA ASP A 310 30.12 9.65 3.58
C ASP A 310 30.78 10.08 2.25
N VAL A 311 31.08 11.37 2.10
CA VAL A 311 31.65 11.94 0.86
C VAL A 311 33.17 11.83 0.77
N ARG A 312 33.84 11.20 1.75
CA ARG A 312 35.27 10.86 1.75
C ARG A 312 36.20 12.00 1.31
N GLU A 313 36.44 12.97 2.19
CA GLU A 313 37.46 14.01 1.95
C GLU A 313 38.81 13.34 1.57
N GLY A 314 39.39 13.72 0.43
CA GLY A 314 40.63 13.12 -0.07
C GLY A 314 40.51 11.66 -0.56
N ARG A 315 39.29 11.15 -0.81
CA ARG A 315 38.99 9.76 -1.24
C ARG A 315 39.42 8.68 -0.26
N THR A 316 39.55 9.02 1.02
CA THR A 316 39.93 8.07 2.07
C THR A 316 38.70 7.68 2.88
N LEU A 317 38.40 6.39 2.95
CA LEU A 317 37.39 5.85 3.86
C LEU A 317 38.06 5.48 5.18
N LEU A 318 37.62 6.08 6.29
CA LEU A 318 38.15 5.75 7.61
C LEU A 318 37.49 4.49 8.19
N GLU A 319 38.27 3.72 8.94
CA GLU A 319 37.84 2.55 9.72
C GLU A 319 36.80 2.91 10.80
N LYS A 320 36.06 1.92 11.29
CA LYS A 320 34.95 2.13 12.24
C LYS A 320 35.31 2.88 13.53
N ASN A 321 36.56 2.77 14.01
CA ASN A 321 37.02 3.45 15.23
C ASN A 321 37.38 4.95 15.02
N ARG A 322 37.24 5.42 13.77
CA ARG A 322 37.45 6.79 13.30
C ARG A 322 36.39 7.21 12.28
N ASN A 323 35.23 6.56 12.25
CA ASN A 323 34.13 6.92 11.36
C ASN A 323 32.82 6.98 12.14
N GLN A 324 32.46 8.19 12.57
CA GLN A 324 31.29 8.47 13.39
C GLN A 324 29.98 8.20 12.61
N TYR A 325 30.02 8.29 11.29
CA TYR A 325 28.87 8.06 10.42
C TYR A 325 28.60 6.58 10.17
N TRP A 326 29.65 5.77 10.07
CA TRP A 326 29.51 4.32 10.05
C TRP A 326 28.83 3.83 11.33
N LEU A 327 29.28 4.34 12.49
CA LEU A 327 28.68 4.03 13.79
C LEU A 327 27.23 4.52 13.87
N ALA A 328 26.97 5.75 13.45
CA ALA A 328 25.62 6.33 13.46
C ALA A 328 24.65 5.58 12.54
N ALA A 329 25.07 5.20 11.34
CA ALA A 329 24.25 4.38 10.46
C ALA A 329 24.00 2.99 11.08
N LYS A 330 25.04 2.28 11.51
CA LYS A 330 24.87 0.95 12.12
C LYS A 330 23.89 0.97 13.30
N TYR A 331 24.16 1.81 14.30
CA TYR A 331 23.35 1.83 15.53
C TYR A 331 22.03 2.60 15.38
N GLY A 332 21.96 3.47 14.38
CA GLY A 332 20.76 4.24 14.05
C GLY A 332 19.83 3.59 13.03
N GLY A 333 20.15 2.44 12.44
CA GLY A 333 19.23 1.81 11.47
C GLY A 333 19.31 0.28 11.40
N PHE A 334 19.82 -0.35 12.45
CA PHE A 334 19.62 -1.79 12.64
C PHE A 334 18.16 -2.09 12.98
N LYS A 335 17.70 -3.28 12.59
CA LYS A 335 16.38 -3.81 12.95
C LYS A 335 16.35 -4.15 14.44
N VAL A 336 15.64 -3.35 15.23
CA VAL A 336 15.50 -3.56 16.67
C VAL A 336 14.52 -4.71 16.93
N PRO A 337 14.95 -5.86 17.52
CA PRO A 337 14.03 -6.94 17.84
C PRO A 337 13.09 -6.56 18.99
N SER A 338 11.92 -7.20 19.07
CA SER A 338 10.92 -6.90 20.10
C SER A 338 11.42 -7.13 21.53
N ASN A 339 12.38 -8.04 21.72
CA ASN A 339 13.01 -8.37 23.00
C ASN A 339 14.35 -7.63 23.24
N PHE A 340 14.61 -6.52 22.54
CA PHE A 340 15.89 -5.80 22.64
C PHE A 340 16.21 -5.24 24.05
N GLY A 341 15.17 -4.98 24.85
CA GLY A 341 15.31 -4.43 26.20
C GLY A 341 15.80 -2.98 26.22
N VAL A 342 16.36 -2.56 27.37
CA VAL A 342 16.89 -1.21 27.55
C VAL A 342 18.26 -1.09 26.86
N ALA A 343 18.35 -0.23 25.85
CA ALA A 343 19.52 -0.07 24.99
C ALA A 343 20.84 0.20 25.74
N LEU A 344 20.81 1.01 26.80
CA LEU A 344 21.98 1.34 27.62
C LEU A 344 22.54 0.15 28.41
N ASN A 345 21.72 -0.87 28.67
CA ASN A 345 22.13 -2.04 29.46
C ASN A 345 22.74 -3.16 28.58
N ARG A 346 22.76 -2.97 27.26
CA ARG A 346 23.21 -4.00 26.32
C ARG A 346 24.72 -4.21 26.40
N LYS A 347 25.13 -5.47 26.52
CA LYS A 347 26.55 -5.90 26.58
C LYS A 347 26.99 -6.80 25.43
N THR A 348 26.02 -7.33 24.67
CA THR A 348 26.27 -8.22 23.54
C THR A 348 26.26 -7.42 22.25
N ILE A 349 27.24 -7.65 21.38
CA ILE A 349 27.29 -7.04 20.05
C ILE A 349 25.98 -7.29 19.27
N LEU A 350 25.67 -6.43 18.30
CA LEU A 350 24.50 -6.61 17.45
C LEU A 350 24.73 -7.77 16.49
N ASP A 351 23.71 -8.63 16.32
CA ASP A 351 23.74 -9.68 15.30
C ASP A 351 23.84 -9.04 13.91
N GLU A 352 24.63 -9.66 13.03
CA GLU A 352 25.00 -9.09 11.74
C GLU A 352 23.77 -8.85 10.84
N ASP A 353 22.87 -9.83 10.77
CA ASP A 353 21.62 -9.79 10.00
C ASP A 353 20.68 -8.63 10.39
N TRP A 354 20.89 -7.98 11.54
CA TRP A 354 20.08 -6.84 11.95
C TRP A 354 20.47 -5.56 11.22
N TRP A 355 21.72 -5.42 10.75
CA TRP A 355 22.25 -4.16 10.23
C TRP A 355 23.05 -4.30 8.93
N HIS A 356 23.40 -5.53 8.55
CA HIS A 356 24.17 -5.87 7.36
C HIS A 356 23.54 -7.09 6.68
N THR A 357 22.95 -6.88 5.51
CA THR A 357 22.30 -7.94 4.72
C THR A 357 22.92 -8.12 3.32
N THR A 358 23.95 -7.33 3.02
CA THR A 358 24.69 -7.38 1.76
C THR A 358 26.01 -8.10 1.96
N THR A 359 26.86 -8.17 0.94
CA THR A 359 28.26 -8.61 1.08
C THR A 359 29.24 -7.44 1.04
N ASP A 360 28.73 -6.21 1.13
CA ASP A 360 29.55 -5.01 0.93
C ASP A 360 30.38 -4.72 2.17
N THR A 361 31.68 -4.52 2.00
CA THR A 361 32.59 -4.13 3.07
C THR A 361 33.13 -2.73 2.84
N LEU A 362 33.67 -2.11 3.89
CA LEU A 362 34.53 -0.94 3.74
C LEU A 362 35.89 -1.39 3.15
N ASP A 363 36.68 -0.43 2.65
CA ASP A 363 38.07 -0.66 2.21
C ASP A 363 38.96 -1.29 3.32
N THR A 364 38.49 -1.25 4.57
CA THR A 364 39.13 -1.82 5.78
C THR A 364 38.67 -3.24 6.11
N THR A 365 37.89 -3.91 5.26
CA THR A 365 37.27 -5.24 5.44
C THR A 365 36.15 -5.33 6.49
N ASP A 366 35.84 -4.26 7.21
CA ASP A 366 34.67 -4.20 8.09
C ASP A 366 33.36 -4.28 7.27
N PRO A 367 32.32 -5.01 7.71
CA PRO A 367 31.03 -5.03 7.03
C PRO A 367 30.39 -3.64 6.97
N ARG A 368 29.78 -3.29 5.83
CA ARG A 368 29.14 -1.99 5.60
C ARG A 368 27.66 -2.03 6.00
N PRO A 369 27.18 -1.19 6.93
CA PRO A 369 25.76 -1.12 7.26
C PRO A 369 24.90 -0.81 6.02
N ASP A 370 23.73 -1.43 5.93
CA ASP A 370 22.86 -1.34 4.75
C ASP A 370 22.35 0.10 4.48
N ASN A 371 22.45 0.98 5.46
CA ASN A 371 22.03 2.38 5.47
C ASN A 371 23.22 3.37 5.49
N PHE A 372 24.45 2.87 5.33
CA PHE A 372 25.67 3.67 5.23
C PHE A 372 26.21 3.66 3.81
N PHE A 373 26.21 4.77 3.09
CA PHE A 373 26.65 4.86 1.70
C PHE A 373 27.96 5.64 1.60
N VAL A 374 28.75 5.28 0.60
CA VAL A 374 30.08 5.85 0.40
C VAL A 374 30.14 6.52 -0.98
N ALA A 375 30.56 7.78 -1.01
CA ALA A 375 30.60 8.60 -2.22
C ALA A 375 32.00 9.21 -2.41
N SER A 376 32.89 8.54 -3.16
CA SER A 376 34.21 9.10 -3.56
C SER A 376 34.17 9.96 -4.82
N ASP A 377 33.10 9.82 -5.59
CA ASP A 377 32.91 10.39 -6.91
C ASP A 377 31.42 10.57 -7.17
N ALA A 378 31.10 11.36 -8.20
CA ALA A 378 29.73 11.73 -8.52
C ALA A 378 28.84 10.50 -8.82
N THR A 379 29.38 9.46 -9.46
CA THR A 379 28.61 8.25 -9.79
C THR A 379 28.20 7.49 -8.53
N ASN A 380 29.16 7.23 -7.64
CA ASN A 380 28.89 6.55 -6.38
C ASN A 380 27.98 7.36 -5.45
N MET A 381 28.07 8.70 -5.49
CA MET A 381 27.14 9.57 -4.78
C MET A 381 25.70 9.40 -5.28
N VAL A 382 25.50 9.43 -6.60
CA VAL A 382 24.18 9.26 -7.22
C VAL A 382 23.60 7.87 -6.91
N GLU A 383 24.40 6.81 -7.05
CA GLU A 383 23.94 5.44 -6.76
C GLU A 383 23.68 5.21 -5.27
N GLY A 384 24.51 5.76 -4.39
CA GLY A 384 24.28 5.74 -2.94
C GLY A 384 22.98 6.42 -2.56
N LEU A 385 22.70 7.61 -3.10
CA LEU A 385 21.46 8.33 -2.85
C LEU A 385 20.24 7.64 -3.46
N LYS A 386 20.33 7.03 -4.65
CA LYS A 386 19.26 6.21 -5.22
C LYS A 386 18.89 5.05 -4.28
N LYS A 387 19.89 4.32 -3.79
CA LYS A 387 19.70 3.21 -2.83
C LYS A 387 19.11 3.71 -1.52
N ALA A 388 19.60 4.84 -1.00
CA ALA A 388 19.08 5.46 0.21
C ALA A 388 17.60 5.81 0.05
N PHE A 389 17.23 6.60 -0.96
CA PHE A 389 15.84 7.00 -1.19
C PHE A 389 14.92 5.81 -1.47
N ALA A 390 15.37 4.79 -2.19
CA ALA A 390 14.59 3.56 -2.39
C ALA A 390 14.33 2.83 -1.06
N LYS A 391 15.33 2.71 -0.19
CA LYS A 391 15.19 2.05 1.11
C LYS A 391 14.33 2.88 2.09
N ILE A 392 14.53 4.20 2.12
CA ILE A 392 13.71 5.14 2.90
C ILE A 392 12.27 5.10 2.41
N SER A 393 12.05 5.11 1.09
CA SER A 393 10.73 4.94 0.51
C SER A 393 10.12 3.62 0.94
N ASN A 394 10.85 2.49 0.89
CA ASN A 394 10.31 1.21 1.37
C ASN A 394 9.96 1.23 2.87
N GLU A 395 10.73 1.94 3.68
CA GLU A 395 10.53 2.06 5.12
C GLU A 395 9.33 2.96 5.46
N VAL A 396 9.22 4.13 4.83
CA VAL A 396 8.09 5.06 4.97
C VAL A 396 6.83 4.46 4.33
N GLN A 397 6.97 3.82 3.17
CA GLN A 397 5.91 3.05 2.53
C GLN A 397 5.52 1.87 3.38
N SER A 398 6.41 1.22 4.12
CA SER A 398 6.03 0.22 5.12
C SER A 398 5.21 0.81 6.27
N THR A 399 4.84 2.10 6.30
CA THR A 399 3.79 2.62 7.22
C THR A 399 2.52 3.05 6.51
N THR A 400 2.56 3.25 5.19
CA THR A 400 1.37 3.29 4.34
C THR A 400 0.99 1.90 3.78
N ALA A 401 1.89 0.91 3.92
CA ALA A 401 1.89 -0.47 3.43
C ALA A 401 2.28 -1.52 4.50
N SER A 402 2.56 -1.16 5.77
CA SER A 402 2.38 -2.13 6.90
C SER A 402 0.94 -2.24 7.34
N LEU A 403 0.01 -1.91 6.46
CA LEU A 403 -1.26 -2.59 6.45
C LEU A 403 -1.18 -3.74 5.44
N ALA A 404 -0.16 -4.61 5.54
CA ALA A 404 -0.40 -6.03 5.34
C ALA A 404 -1.32 -6.51 6.47
N THR A 405 -2.54 -6.00 6.46
CA THR A 405 -3.59 -6.35 7.40
C THR A 405 -4.10 -7.72 7.02
N ASN A 406 -4.40 -8.53 8.03
CA ASN A 406 -5.27 -9.66 7.82
C ASN A 406 -6.64 -9.06 7.51
N SER A 407 -7.07 -9.11 6.25
CA SER A 407 -8.37 -8.60 5.84
C SER A 407 -9.47 -9.53 6.33
N THR A 408 -9.29 -10.83 6.12
CA THR A 408 -10.29 -11.86 6.44
C THR A 408 -9.63 -13.19 6.86
N ARG A 409 -10.34 -13.99 7.68
CA ARG A 409 -9.82 -15.23 8.28
C ARG A 409 -10.88 -16.33 8.24
N LEU A 410 -10.48 -17.53 7.81
CA LEU A 410 -11.28 -18.74 7.90
C LEU A 410 -10.55 -19.80 8.70
N GLU A 411 -11.15 -20.26 9.79
CA GLU A 411 -10.66 -21.41 10.55
C GLU A 411 -11.42 -22.68 10.16
N THR A 412 -10.67 -23.74 9.97
CA THR A 412 -11.15 -25.11 9.88
C THR A 412 -10.49 -25.93 10.98
N ASP A 413 -10.94 -27.16 11.19
CA ASP A 413 -10.38 -28.06 12.22
C ASP A 413 -8.86 -28.28 12.09
N THR A 414 -8.28 -28.05 10.92
CA THR A 414 -6.86 -28.37 10.64
C THR A 414 -6.04 -27.20 10.08
N ALA A 415 -6.69 -26.13 9.63
CA ALA A 415 -6.04 -25.02 8.97
C ALA A 415 -6.76 -23.68 9.15
N LEU A 416 -5.96 -22.63 9.24
CA LEU A 416 -6.36 -21.24 9.17
C LEU A 416 -5.98 -20.68 7.79
N PHE A 417 -6.95 -20.19 7.02
CA PHE A 417 -6.73 -19.42 5.81
C PHE A 417 -6.82 -17.92 6.11
N GLN A 418 -5.83 -17.16 5.65
CA GLN A 418 -5.68 -15.75 5.95
C GLN A 418 -5.35 -14.98 4.67
N SER A 419 -6.24 -14.06 4.31
CA SER A 419 -6.03 -13.13 3.20
C SER A 419 -5.16 -11.94 3.64
N ARG A 420 -4.48 -11.34 2.66
CA ARG A 420 -3.62 -10.16 2.84
C ARG A 420 -3.78 -9.20 1.67
N LEU A 421 -3.59 -7.93 1.97
CA LEU A 421 -3.45 -6.84 1.01
C LEU A 421 -2.12 -6.11 1.25
N ASP A 422 -1.43 -5.73 0.18
CA ASP A 422 -0.25 -4.88 0.20
C ASP A 422 -0.53 -3.67 -0.69
N SER A 423 -0.71 -2.51 -0.06
CA SER A 423 -1.03 -1.24 -0.73
C SER A 423 0.16 -0.62 -1.48
N ARG A 424 1.39 -1.14 -1.33
CA ARG A 424 2.57 -0.64 -2.04
C ARG A 424 2.45 -0.86 -3.54
N PHE A 425 2.01 -2.06 -3.92
CA PHE A 425 1.84 -2.47 -5.30
C PHE A 425 0.47 -3.06 -5.58
N TRP A 426 -0.50 -2.88 -4.67
CA TRP A 426 -1.85 -3.45 -4.78
C TRP A 426 -1.78 -4.93 -5.17
N SER A 427 -1.05 -5.67 -4.34
CA SER A 427 -0.85 -7.11 -4.45
C SER A 427 -1.32 -7.78 -3.18
N GLY A 428 -1.69 -9.06 -3.24
CA GLY A 428 -2.21 -9.78 -2.10
C GLY A 428 -1.53 -11.10 -1.87
N ASP A 429 -1.95 -11.77 -0.80
CA ASP A 429 -1.58 -13.15 -0.54
C ASP A 429 -2.73 -13.89 0.15
N LEU A 430 -2.81 -15.19 -0.07
CA LEU A 430 -3.63 -16.10 0.70
C LEU A 430 -2.69 -17.10 1.38
N LEU A 431 -2.61 -17.00 2.69
CA LEU A 431 -1.79 -17.85 3.53
C LEU A 431 -2.62 -18.98 4.13
N ALA A 432 -2.05 -20.18 4.19
CA ALA A 432 -2.54 -21.22 5.09
C ALA A 432 -1.58 -21.41 6.25
N ARG A 433 -2.13 -21.52 7.46
CA ARG A 433 -1.41 -21.89 8.68
C ARG A 433 -2.04 -23.13 9.28
N ARG A 434 -1.23 -23.95 9.93
CA ARG A 434 -1.71 -25.14 10.62
C ARG A 434 -2.44 -24.74 11.90
N VAL A 435 -3.52 -25.46 12.21
CA VAL A 435 -4.12 -25.46 13.54
C VAL A 435 -3.78 -26.81 14.17
N ASP A 436 -3.18 -26.78 15.35
CA ASP A 436 -2.84 -28.01 16.07
C ASP A 436 -4.06 -28.63 16.77
N GLU A 437 -3.91 -29.83 17.33
CA GLU A 437 -5.00 -30.55 18.01
C GLU A 437 -5.58 -29.81 19.23
N ASN A 438 -4.88 -28.79 19.75
CA ASN A 438 -5.33 -27.95 20.86
C ASN A 438 -6.02 -26.66 20.39
N GLY A 439 -6.22 -26.48 19.07
CA GLY A 439 -6.79 -25.28 18.48
C GLY A 439 -5.81 -24.10 18.39
N VAL A 440 -4.51 -24.33 18.63
CA VAL A 440 -3.48 -23.29 18.54
C VAL A 440 -2.98 -23.18 17.11
N VAL A 441 -2.97 -21.96 16.58
CA VAL A 441 -2.44 -21.67 15.25
C VAL A 441 -0.92 -21.70 15.28
N GLY A 442 -0.32 -22.53 14.43
CA GLY A 442 1.12 -22.57 14.23
C GLY A 442 1.68 -21.21 13.76
N ALA A 443 2.86 -20.86 14.24
CA ALA A 443 3.53 -19.62 13.85
C ALA A 443 3.94 -19.63 12.36
N ASP A 444 4.22 -20.83 11.83
CA ASP A 444 4.70 -21.02 10.46
C ASP A 444 3.55 -21.10 9.45
N THR A 445 3.79 -20.50 8.29
CA THR A 445 2.90 -20.58 7.14
C THR A 445 3.16 -21.90 6.40
N ALA A 446 2.12 -22.72 6.24
CA ALA A 446 2.18 -23.98 5.52
C ALA A 446 2.41 -23.75 4.01
N TRP A 447 1.70 -22.77 3.45
CA TRP A 447 1.90 -22.31 2.08
C TRP A 447 1.38 -20.88 1.87
N SER A 448 1.91 -20.20 0.85
CA SER A 448 1.51 -18.89 0.35
C SER A 448 1.05 -19.03 -1.10
N ALA A 449 -0.17 -18.60 -1.40
CA ALA A 449 -0.71 -18.62 -2.76
C ALA A 449 0.04 -17.67 -3.69
N ALA A 450 0.40 -16.47 -3.19
CA ALA A 450 1.19 -15.49 -3.95
C ALA A 450 2.55 -16.09 -4.35
N GLN A 451 3.25 -16.75 -3.42
CA GLN A 451 4.54 -17.38 -3.70
C GLN A 451 4.41 -18.50 -4.76
N LYS A 452 3.34 -19.31 -4.70
CA LYS A 452 3.09 -20.37 -5.70
C LYS A 452 2.78 -19.77 -7.06
N LEU A 453 1.98 -18.71 -7.13
CA LEU A 453 1.71 -17.99 -8.38
C LEU A 453 2.96 -17.30 -8.93
N ASP A 454 3.76 -16.65 -8.10
CA ASP A 454 4.97 -15.93 -8.51
C ASP A 454 6.11 -16.85 -8.97
N SER A 455 6.12 -18.10 -8.51
CA SER A 455 7.08 -19.12 -8.95
C SER A 455 6.70 -19.83 -10.26
N LEU A 456 5.59 -19.47 -10.91
CA LEU A 456 5.24 -20.03 -12.22
C LEU A 456 6.26 -19.65 -13.30
N ASP A 457 6.80 -20.66 -13.98
CA ASP A 457 7.71 -20.53 -15.12
C ASP A 457 7.00 -20.03 -16.39
N SER A 458 5.72 -20.36 -16.55
CA SER A 458 4.88 -19.92 -17.67
C SER A 458 3.47 -19.61 -17.21
N ILE A 459 2.87 -18.55 -17.76
CA ILE A 459 1.47 -18.18 -17.50
C ILE A 459 0.49 -19.13 -18.19
N ASP A 460 0.93 -19.90 -19.19
CA ASP A 460 0.06 -20.82 -19.92
C ASP A 460 -0.29 -22.08 -19.12
N SER A 461 0.37 -22.32 -17.99
CA SER A 461 -0.06 -23.34 -17.03
C SER A 461 -1.25 -22.92 -16.18
N ARG A 462 -1.67 -21.64 -16.22
CA ARG A 462 -2.83 -21.15 -15.46
C ARG A 462 -4.13 -21.47 -16.19
N ASN A 463 -5.10 -22.02 -15.46
CA ASN A 463 -6.46 -22.23 -15.94
C ASN A 463 -7.33 -21.02 -15.58
N ILE A 464 -7.35 -20.02 -16.47
CA ILE A 464 -8.12 -18.78 -16.27
C ILE A 464 -9.33 -18.80 -17.19
N LEU A 465 -10.51 -18.77 -16.60
CA LEU A 465 -11.80 -18.81 -17.25
C LEU A 465 -12.43 -17.41 -17.27
N THR A 466 -13.35 -17.19 -18.18
CA THR A 466 -14.19 -15.99 -18.24
C THR A 466 -15.53 -16.36 -18.85
N ILE A 467 -16.38 -15.36 -19.09
CA ILE A 467 -17.66 -15.53 -19.75
C ILE A 467 -17.75 -14.54 -20.91
N THR A 468 -18.39 -14.94 -22.01
CA THR A 468 -18.66 -13.98 -23.09
C THR A 468 -19.74 -13.00 -22.66
N PRO A 469 -19.75 -11.74 -23.14
CA PRO A 469 -20.71 -10.73 -22.74
C PRO A 469 -22.17 -11.17 -22.87
N ALA A 470 -22.99 -10.69 -21.93
CA ALA A 470 -24.39 -11.02 -21.84
C ALA A 470 -25.18 -10.53 -23.06
N THR A 471 -26.23 -11.27 -23.40
CA THR A 471 -27.31 -10.77 -24.26
C THR A 471 -28.47 -10.32 -23.37
N THR A 472 -29.22 -9.30 -23.78
CA THR A 472 -30.46 -8.91 -23.07
C THR A 472 -31.36 -10.13 -22.92
N SER A 473 -31.82 -10.37 -21.69
CA SER A 473 -32.68 -11.50 -21.32
C SER A 473 -34.00 -10.96 -20.78
N GLY A 474 -35.09 -11.71 -20.99
CA GLY A 474 -36.41 -11.44 -20.42
C GLY A 474 -37.05 -10.11 -20.79
N ASN A 475 -38.02 -9.69 -19.97
CA ASN A 475 -38.86 -8.50 -20.18
C ASN A 475 -38.57 -7.38 -19.16
N SER A 476 -37.74 -7.62 -18.13
CA SER A 476 -37.50 -6.68 -17.03
C SER A 476 -36.18 -5.89 -17.20
N GLY A 477 -35.43 -6.15 -18.28
CA GLY A 477 -34.20 -5.43 -18.60
C GLY A 477 -32.93 -6.07 -18.03
N GLU A 478 -33.03 -7.28 -17.49
CA GLU A 478 -31.89 -8.06 -17.02
C GLU A 478 -30.97 -8.50 -18.16
N THR A 479 -29.72 -8.76 -17.80
CA THR A 479 -28.71 -9.30 -18.71
C THR A 479 -28.16 -10.59 -18.10
N ILE A 480 -28.15 -11.66 -18.91
CA ILE A 480 -27.62 -12.96 -18.49
C ILE A 480 -26.62 -13.43 -19.56
N ALA A 481 -25.40 -13.70 -19.12
CA ALA A 481 -24.41 -14.41 -19.91
C ALA A 481 -24.40 -15.88 -19.47
N THR A 482 -24.33 -16.82 -20.39
CA THR A 482 -24.36 -18.28 -20.10
C THR A 482 -23.27 -19.07 -20.82
N ARG A 483 -22.40 -18.40 -21.58
CA ARG A 483 -21.36 -19.05 -22.38
C ARG A 483 -19.98 -18.71 -21.82
N GLY A 484 -19.43 -19.65 -21.06
CA GLY A 484 -18.05 -19.58 -20.59
C GLY A 484 -17.04 -19.62 -21.74
N ALA A 485 -15.85 -19.09 -21.48
CA ALA A 485 -14.72 -19.06 -22.40
C ALA A 485 -13.40 -19.13 -21.62
N ASN A 486 -12.30 -19.41 -22.32
CA ASN A 486 -10.96 -19.30 -21.75
C ASN A 486 -10.51 -17.83 -21.80
N PHE A 487 -9.90 -17.31 -20.73
CA PHE A 487 -9.35 -15.95 -20.67
C PHE A 487 -8.02 -15.87 -21.43
N THR A 488 -8.12 -16.02 -22.74
CA THR A 488 -7.04 -16.03 -23.73
C THR A 488 -7.49 -15.21 -24.93
N TRP A 489 -6.56 -14.69 -25.73
CA TRP A 489 -6.92 -13.75 -26.80
C TRP A 489 -7.97 -14.32 -27.77
N ASP A 490 -7.83 -15.58 -28.16
CA ASP A 490 -8.77 -16.27 -29.05
C ASP A 490 -10.06 -16.72 -28.35
N GLY A 491 -10.06 -16.80 -27.02
CA GLY A 491 -11.26 -17.09 -26.23
C GLY A 491 -12.12 -15.85 -25.97
N LEU A 492 -11.57 -14.64 -26.07
CA LEU A 492 -12.31 -13.39 -25.91
C LEU A 492 -13.10 -13.02 -27.17
N ASN A 493 -14.29 -12.47 -26.98
CA ASN A 493 -15.07 -11.93 -28.10
C ASN A 493 -14.48 -10.59 -28.62
N GLY A 494 -15.06 -10.04 -29.69
CA GLY A 494 -14.61 -8.77 -30.27
C GLY A 494 -14.71 -7.58 -29.29
N ASP A 495 -15.80 -7.50 -28.55
CA ASP A 495 -16.07 -6.39 -27.61
C ASP A 495 -15.11 -6.40 -26.42
N GLN A 496 -14.86 -7.58 -25.84
CA GLN A 496 -13.89 -7.77 -24.77
C GLN A 496 -12.47 -7.40 -25.22
N ARG A 497 -12.06 -7.81 -26.43
CA ARG A 497 -10.76 -7.41 -26.99
C ARG A 497 -10.67 -5.89 -27.19
N ALA A 498 -11.75 -5.25 -27.63
CA ALA A 498 -11.79 -3.80 -27.79
C ALA A 498 -11.64 -3.06 -26.45
N LEU A 499 -12.17 -3.60 -25.34
CA LEU A 499 -12.01 -3.02 -24.00
C LEU A 499 -10.57 -3.05 -23.47
N LEU A 500 -9.68 -3.86 -24.05
CA LEU A 500 -8.25 -3.91 -23.69
C LEU A 500 -7.37 -2.96 -24.53
N GLN A 501 -7.96 -2.25 -25.49
CA GLN A 501 -7.26 -1.32 -26.37
C GLN A 501 -7.35 0.12 -25.84
N LYS A 502 -6.23 0.84 -25.71
CA LYS A 502 -6.27 2.29 -25.42
C LYS A 502 -6.54 3.08 -26.71
N THR A 503 -7.28 4.19 -26.62
CA THR A 503 -7.70 5.02 -27.77
C THR A 503 -6.55 5.50 -28.66
N ALA A 504 -5.35 5.70 -28.10
CA ALA A 504 -4.17 6.20 -28.82
C ALA A 504 -3.35 5.11 -29.51
N GLU A 505 -3.74 3.83 -29.42
CA GLU A 505 -2.96 2.69 -29.92
C GLU A 505 -3.47 2.18 -31.26
N THR A 506 -2.55 1.84 -32.16
CA THR A 506 -2.85 1.25 -33.47
C THR A 506 -2.51 -0.24 -33.47
N GLY A 507 -3.43 -1.10 -33.94
CA GLY A 507 -3.25 -2.56 -33.95
C GLY A 507 -3.51 -3.21 -32.57
N THR A 508 -3.41 -4.54 -32.47
CA THR A 508 -3.79 -5.32 -31.27
C THR A 508 -2.64 -5.70 -30.35
N GLU A 509 -1.39 -5.44 -30.76
CA GLU A 509 -0.19 -5.92 -30.06
C GLU A 509 -0.13 -5.52 -28.58
N ASN A 510 -0.48 -4.27 -28.26
CA ASN A 510 -0.48 -3.81 -26.87
C ASN A 510 -1.67 -4.36 -26.07
N ALA A 511 -2.84 -4.56 -26.70
CA ALA A 511 -3.97 -5.22 -26.05
C ALA A 511 -3.68 -6.71 -25.75
N GLU A 512 -3.00 -7.40 -26.66
CA GLU A 512 -2.53 -8.78 -26.44
C GLU A 512 -1.52 -8.83 -25.28
N LYS A 513 -0.54 -7.90 -25.25
CA LYS A 513 0.39 -7.76 -24.12
C LYS A 513 -0.33 -7.44 -22.81
N ARG A 514 -1.39 -6.62 -22.83
CA ARG A 514 -2.21 -6.35 -21.63
C ARG A 514 -2.92 -7.59 -21.15
N LEU A 515 -3.51 -8.37 -22.05
CA LEU A 515 -4.13 -9.63 -21.68
C LEU A 515 -3.10 -10.58 -21.06
N ALA A 516 -1.92 -10.71 -21.67
CA ALA A 516 -0.83 -11.49 -21.11
C ALA A 516 -0.43 -10.99 -19.70
N TYR A 517 -0.32 -9.67 -19.51
CA TYR A 517 -0.06 -9.06 -18.22
C TYR A 517 -1.14 -9.40 -17.18
N LEU A 518 -2.43 -9.29 -17.54
CA LEU A 518 -3.56 -9.66 -16.68
C LEU A 518 -3.54 -11.16 -16.33
N ARG A 519 -3.11 -12.01 -17.27
CA ARG A 519 -2.87 -13.45 -17.01
C ARG A 519 -1.65 -13.72 -16.12
N GLY A 520 -0.81 -12.71 -15.85
CA GLY A 520 0.36 -12.81 -14.94
C GLY A 520 1.72 -12.64 -15.62
N ASP A 521 1.79 -12.22 -16.88
CA ASP A 521 3.05 -11.91 -17.57
C ASP A 521 3.69 -10.65 -16.95
N ARG A 522 4.97 -10.74 -16.59
CA ARG A 522 5.72 -9.65 -15.96
C ARG A 522 6.74 -8.97 -16.87
N THR A 523 6.91 -9.44 -18.11
CA THR A 523 7.98 -9.01 -19.03
C THR A 523 7.87 -7.54 -19.49
N ASN A 524 6.67 -6.96 -19.38
CA ASN A 524 6.35 -5.60 -19.79
C ASN A 524 5.99 -4.68 -18.61
N GLU A 525 6.37 -5.07 -17.39
CA GLU A 525 6.26 -4.22 -16.20
C GLU A 525 7.37 -3.17 -16.16
N ILE A 526 7.05 -1.94 -15.77
CA ILE A 526 8.04 -0.94 -15.41
C ILE A 526 8.84 -1.41 -14.21
N THR A 527 10.10 -0.99 -14.15
CA THR A 527 11.00 -1.22 -13.01
C THR A 527 11.59 0.09 -12.55
N THR A 528 12.36 0.05 -11.47
CA THR A 528 13.13 1.21 -11.01
C THR A 528 14.20 1.63 -12.00
N GLU A 529 14.67 0.71 -12.84
CA GLU A 529 15.72 0.84 -13.85
C GLU A 529 15.19 1.12 -15.26
N ASP A 530 14.07 0.51 -15.64
CA ASP A 530 13.45 0.62 -16.96
C ASP A 530 11.98 1.05 -16.85
N ARG A 531 11.73 2.34 -17.15
CA ARG A 531 10.40 2.94 -17.19
C ARG A 531 9.82 3.06 -18.60
N THR A 532 10.48 2.50 -19.61
CA THR A 532 9.99 2.50 -21.00
C THR A 532 8.93 1.43 -21.25
N LYS A 533 8.77 0.49 -20.31
CA LYS A 533 7.79 -0.58 -20.34
C LYS A 533 6.36 -0.07 -20.16
N LEU A 534 5.40 -0.85 -20.64
CA LEU A 534 4.01 -0.41 -20.80
C LEU A 534 3.18 -0.48 -19.53
N PHE A 535 3.50 -1.42 -18.63
CA PHE A 535 2.59 -1.79 -17.54
C PHE A 535 3.14 -1.48 -16.17
N ARG A 536 2.27 -1.26 -15.17
CA ARG A 536 2.71 -1.05 -13.79
C ARG A 536 3.56 -2.20 -13.26
N GLN A 537 4.43 -1.87 -12.31
CA GLN A 537 5.09 -2.87 -11.49
C GLN A 537 4.08 -3.50 -10.52
N ARG A 538 4.13 -4.83 -10.37
CA ARG A 538 3.37 -5.57 -9.35
C ARG A 538 4.29 -6.09 -8.24
N GLY A 539 3.73 -6.24 -7.04
CA GLY A 539 4.39 -6.96 -5.95
C GLY A 539 4.32 -8.47 -6.16
N SER A 540 3.13 -8.97 -6.50
CA SER A 540 2.81 -10.36 -6.83
C SER A 540 1.87 -10.43 -8.04
N ARG A 541 1.80 -11.60 -8.69
CA ARG A 541 0.75 -11.92 -9.68
C ARG A 541 -0.65 -11.96 -9.05
N LEU A 542 -0.76 -12.24 -7.76
CA LEU A 542 -2.02 -12.20 -7.02
C LEU A 542 -2.35 -10.76 -6.60
N GLY A 543 -3.53 -10.29 -6.97
CA GLY A 543 -4.06 -9.00 -6.55
C GLY A 543 -4.35 -8.93 -5.06
N ASP A 544 -4.48 -7.72 -4.51
CA ASP A 544 -4.86 -7.54 -3.12
C ASP A 544 -6.24 -8.14 -2.81
N ILE A 545 -6.38 -8.74 -1.64
CA ILE A 545 -7.65 -9.29 -1.14
C ILE A 545 -8.11 -8.37 0.00
N ALA A 546 -9.01 -7.43 -0.31
CA ALA A 546 -9.42 -6.39 0.63
C ALA A 546 -10.64 -6.82 1.47
N ASN A 547 -11.75 -7.17 0.81
CA ASN A 547 -13.01 -7.46 1.51
C ASN A 547 -13.50 -8.91 1.35
N SER A 548 -12.98 -9.68 0.39
CA SER A 548 -13.43 -11.07 0.18
C SER A 548 -12.93 -11.99 1.31
N ASP A 549 -13.87 -12.64 1.99
CA ASP A 549 -13.56 -13.73 2.92
C ASP A 549 -13.27 -15.03 2.15
N PRO A 550 -12.13 -15.72 2.43
CA PRO A 550 -11.88 -17.05 1.90
C PRO A 550 -13.00 -18.02 2.29
N GLN A 551 -13.44 -18.84 1.33
CA GLN A 551 -14.43 -19.90 1.56
C GLN A 551 -13.82 -21.27 1.29
N PHE A 552 -13.93 -22.18 2.25
CA PHE A 552 -13.40 -23.55 2.14
C PHE A 552 -14.49 -24.54 1.75
N ILE A 553 -14.19 -25.44 0.82
CA ILE A 553 -15.08 -26.53 0.42
C ILE A 553 -14.29 -27.81 0.16
N HIS A 554 -14.76 -28.91 0.75
CA HIS A 554 -14.25 -30.25 0.53
C HIS A 554 -15.39 -31.26 0.63
N ASN A 555 -15.78 -31.72 1.82
CA ASN A 555 -16.77 -32.78 1.99
C ASN A 555 -17.86 -32.46 3.03
N GLN A 556 -18.06 -31.16 3.29
CA GLN A 556 -19.06 -30.64 4.22
C GLN A 556 -20.45 -31.24 3.94
N ASP A 557 -21.22 -31.44 5.01
CA ASP A 557 -22.61 -31.84 4.92
C ASP A 557 -23.52 -30.62 5.06
N PHE A 558 -24.13 -30.18 3.97
CA PHE A 558 -25.14 -29.13 4.00
C PHE A 558 -26.52 -29.60 4.51
N GLY A 559 -26.68 -30.86 4.92
CA GLY A 559 -27.91 -31.36 5.56
C GLY A 559 -29.05 -31.68 4.59
N TYR A 560 -28.81 -31.59 3.27
CA TYR A 560 -29.83 -31.80 2.23
C TYR A 560 -30.35 -33.24 2.09
N SER A 561 -29.83 -34.20 2.88
CA SER A 561 -30.45 -35.53 2.99
C SER A 561 -31.86 -35.47 3.58
N ARG A 562 -32.21 -34.35 4.23
CA ARG A 562 -33.54 -34.08 4.80
C ARG A 562 -34.54 -33.52 3.78
N LEU A 563 -34.11 -33.12 2.58
CA LEU A 563 -35.02 -32.63 1.56
C LEU A 563 -36.00 -33.73 1.14
N SER A 564 -37.29 -33.45 1.27
CA SER A 564 -38.39 -34.36 0.91
C SER A 564 -38.81 -34.26 -0.55
N TRP A 565 -38.05 -33.54 -1.38
CA TRP A 565 -38.35 -33.29 -2.79
C TRP A 565 -38.36 -34.55 -3.67
N GLY A 566 -39.19 -34.51 -4.70
CA GLY A 566 -39.43 -35.63 -5.60
C GLY A 566 -40.22 -36.78 -4.95
N THR A 567 -40.57 -37.80 -5.74
CA THR A 567 -41.35 -38.94 -5.25
C THR A 567 -40.63 -39.65 -4.09
N ASN A 568 -41.25 -39.69 -2.92
CA ASN A 568 -40.71 -40.30 -1.69
C ASN A 568 -39.35 -39.74 -1.23
N GLY A 569 -39.06 -38.44 -1.44
CA GLY A 569 -37.79 -37.84 -1.00
C GLY A 569 -36.57 -38.32 -1.80
N ALA A 570 -36.76 -38.65 -3.07
CA ALA A 570 -35.71 -39.15 -3.95
C ALA A 570 -34.50 -38.22 -4.05
N VAL A 571 -34.70 -36.90 -3.98
CA VAL A 571 -33.62 -35.91 -4.08
C VAL A 571 -32.70 -35.95 -2.85
N GLY A 572 -33.25 -36.00 -1.64
CA GLY A 572 -32.47 -36.16 -0.40
C GLY A 572 -31.73 -37.50 -0.33
N THR A 573 -32.34 -38.56 -0.87
CA THR A 573 -31.68 -39.87 -1.02
C THR A 573 -30.51 -39.80 -2.01
N ALA A 574 -30.69 -39.11 -3.13
CA ALA A 574 -29.62 -38.88 -4.12
C ALA A 574 -28.45 -38.09 -3.53
N TYR A 575 -28.71 -37.17 -2.59
CA TYR A 575 -27.66 -36.39 -1.92
C TYR A 575 -26.74 -37.27 -1.07
N THR A 576 -27.35 -38.19 -0.33
CA THR A 576 -26.61 -39.19 0.46
C THR A 576 -25.71 -40.03 -0.44
N THR A 577 -26.19 -40.40 -1.63
CA THR A 577 -25.41 -41.13 -2.64
C THR A 577 -24.28 -40.29 -3.23
N PHE A 578 -24.54 -39.02 -3.57
CA PHE A 578 -23.55 -38.08 -4.09
C PHE A 578 -22.39 -37.88 -3.11
N ARG A 579 -22.67 -37.59 -1.84
CA ARG A 579 -21.65 -37.42 -0.80
C ARG A 579 -20.86 -38.70 -0.53
N ALA A 580 -21.53 -39.85 -0.65
CA ALA A 580 -20.89 -41.14 -0.49
C ALA A 580 -20.01 -41.54 -1.68
N SER A 581 -20.12 -40.88 -2.84
CA SER A 581 -19.36 -41.22 -4.05
C SER A 581 -17.85 -41.02 -3.87
N SER A 582 -17.05 -41.83 -4.57
CA SER A 582 -15.60 -41.69 -4.55
C SER A 582 -15.16 -40.32 -5.07
N ALA A 583 -15.78 -39.83 -6.15
CA ALA A 583 -15.47 -38.52 -6.73
C ALA A 583 -15.63 -37.39 -5.70
N TYR A 584 -16.73 -37.38 -4.93
CA TYR A 584 -16.95 -36.37 -3.91
C TYR A 584 -15.99 -36.49 -2.72
N ARG A 585 -15.67 -37.72 -2.28
CA ARG A 585 -14.78 -37.93 -1.12
C ARG A 585 -13.30 -37.69 -1.40
N THR A 586 -12.86 -37.82 -2.65
CA THR A 586 -11.43 -37.71 -3.02
C THR A 586 -11.10 -36.44 -3.79
N ARG A 587 -12.08 -35.55 -4.01
CA ARG A 587 -11.84 -34.28 -4.71
C ARG A 587 -10.85 -33.41 -3.94
N THR A 588 -10.07 -32.62 -4.67
CA THR A 588 -9.14 -31.69 -4.04
C THR A 588 -9.92 -30.66 -3.21
N PRO A 589 -9.58 -30.46 -1.92
CA PRO A 589 -10.21 -29.42 -1.12
C PRO A 589 -9.83 -28.05 -1.68
N LEU A 590 -10.80 -27.15 -1.74
CA LEU A 590 -10.66 -25.81 -2.28
C LEU A 590 -10.76 -24.76 -1.20
N VAL A 591 -9.98 -23.70 -1.35
CA VAL A 591 -10.24 -22.40 -0.73
C VAL A 591 -10.38 -21.36 -1.84
N ILE A 592 -11.48 -20.61 -1.80
CA ILE A 592 -11.91 -19.73 -2.88
C ILE A 592 -12.03 -18.31 -2.36
N VAL A 593 -11.50 -17.34 -3.11
CA VAL A 593 -11.46 -15.93 -2.69
C VAL A 593 -11.44 -15.00 -3.90
N GLY A 594 -12.11 -13.84 -3.80
CA GLY A 594 -12.01 -12.76 -4.77
C GLY A 594 -10.76 -11.92 -4.55
N ALA A 595 -10.08 -11.51 -5.62
CA ALA A 595 -8.94 -10.61 -5.58
C ALA A 595 -9.06 -9.44 -6.58
N ASN A 596 -8.42 -8.32 -6.22
CA ASN A 596 -8.46 -7.08 -6.99
C ASN A 596 -7.49 -7.06 -8.20
N ASP A 597 -6.95 -8.20 -8.61
CA ASP A 597 -6.40 -8.41 -9.96
C ASP A 597 -7.49 -8.72 -11.00
N GLY A 598 -8.76 -8.74 -10.57
CA GLY A 598 -9.92 -8.93 -11.44
C GLY A 598 -10.48 -10.34 -11.43
N MET A 599 -10.04 -11.20 -10.50
CA MET A 599 -10.31 -12.62 -10.53
C MET A 599 -10.93 -13.16 -9.23
N LEU A 600 -11.84 -14.11 -9.38
CA LEU A 600 -12.11 -15.11 -8.34
C LEU A 600 -11.08 -16.24 -8.49
N HIS A 601 -10.36 -16.57 -7.43
CA HIS A 601 -9.37 -17.66 -7.44
C HIS A 601 -9.84 -18.85 -6.62
N GLY A 602 -9.57 -20.07 -7.10
CA GLY A 602 -9.70 -21.31 -6.35
C GLY A 602 -8.33 -21.96 -6.16
N PHE A 603 -7.89 -22.10 -4.90
CA PHE A 603 -6.60 -22.70 -4.54
C PHE A 603 -6.79 -24.06 -3.86
N ASP A 604 -5.80 -24.94 -4.04
CA ASP A 604 -5.70 -26.19 -3.31
C ASP A 604 -5.52 -25.92 -1.81
N ALA A 605 -6.51 -26.29 -1.02
CA ALA A 605 -6.57 -25.99 0.41
C ALA A 605 -5.78 -26.97 1.29
N ARG A 606 -5.10 -27.99 0.72
CA ARG A 606 -4.40 -29.01 1.51
C ARG A 606 -3.32 -28.41 2.38
N VAL A 607 -3.31 -28.81 3.64
CA VAL A 607 -2.26 -28.51 4.60
C VAL A 607 -1.72 -29.82 5.17
N SER A 608 -0.40 -29.96 5.20
CA SER A 608 0.32 -31.17 5.58
C SER A 608 1.59 -30.83 6.36
N ASP A 609 1.99 -31.77 7.21
CA ASP A 609 3.27 -31.76 7.94
C ASP A 609 4.48 -31.83 7.02
N THR A 610 4.30 -32.34 5.80
CA THR A 610 5.35 -32.43 4.80
C THR A 610 5.17 -31.34 3.76
N ALA A 611 6.13 -30.42 3.64
CA ALA A 611 6.05 -29.27 2.73
C ALA A 611 5.76 -29.65 1.26
N ALA A 612 6.22 -30.82 0.80
CA ALA A 612 5.95 -31.31 -0.55
C ALA A 612 4.46 -31.67 -0.81
N ASN A 613 3.68 -31.89 0.26
CA ASN A 613 2.26 -32.24 0.20
C ASN A 613 1.34 -31.05 0.54
N ASN A 614 1.92 -29.87 0.79
CA ASN A 614 1.16 -28.64 0.97
C ASN A 614 0.58 -28.15 -0.36
N GLY A 615 -0.65 -27.64 -0.30
CA GLY A 615 -1.36 -27.03 -1.42
C GLY A 615 -0.86 -25.63 -1.74
N GLY A 616 -1.81 -24.70 -1.86
CA GLY A 616 -1.58 -23.30 -2.28
C GLY A 616 -1.41 -23.11 -3.78
N ARG A 617 -1.44 -24.19 -4.56
CA ARG A 617 -1.46 -24.12 -6.03
C ARG A 617 -2.82 -23.60 -6.48
N GLU A 618 -2.82 -22.62 -7.39
CA GLU A 618 -4.05 -22.19 -8.08
C GLU A 618 -4.58 -23.33 -8.95
N ILE A 619 -5.84 -23.70 -8.75
CA ILE A 619 -6.54 -24.73 -9.53
C ILE A 619 -7.28 -24.08 -10.71
N PHE A 620 -7.95 -22.96 -10.44
CA PHE A 620 -8.58 -22.14 -11.47
C PHE A 620 -8.64 -20.67 -11.02
N ALA A 621 -8.82 -19.78 -11.99
CA ALA A 621 -9.26 -18.41 -11.77
C ALA A 621 -10.41 -18.07 -12.72
N TYR A 622 -11.27 -17.13 -12.33
CA TYR A 622 -12.39 -16.67 -13.14
C TYR A 622 -12.43 -15.14 -13.19
N VAL A 623 -12.47 -14.59 -14.41
CA VAL A 623 -12.61 -13.16 -14.67
C VAL A 623 -14.06 -12.86 -15.09
N PRO A 624 -14.87 -12.19 -14.25
CA PRO A 624 -16.23 -11.80 -14.60
C PRO A 624 -16.25 -10.78 -15.75
N ASN A 625 -17.30 -10.80 -16.56
CA ASN A 625 -17.44 -9.80 -17.63
C ASN A 625 -17.76 -8.40 -17.08
N GLY A 626 -18.44 -8.31 -15.93
CA GLY A 626 -18.78 -7.02 -15.30
C GLY A 626 -17.58 -6.15 -14.90
N VAL A 627 -16.36 -6.70 -14.78
CA VAL A 627 -15.13 -5.94 -14.48
C VAL A 627 -14.30 -5.60 -15.72
N PHE A 628 -14.66 -6.13 -16.90
CA PHE A 628 -13.81 -6.11 -18.09
C PHE A 628 -13.45 -4.70 -18.56
N SER A 629 -14.41 -3.77 -18.48
CA SER A 629 -14.22 -2.36 -18.84
C SER A 629 -13.18 -1.65 -17.98
N ASN A 630 -12.92 -2.15 -16.77
CA ASN A 630 -11.98 -1.57 -15.83
C ASN A 630 -10.62 -2.28 -15.85
N LEU A 631 -10.50 -3.52 -16.35
CA LEU A 631 -9.26 -4.31 -16.31
C LEU A 631 -8.08 -3.59 -16.96
N ILE A 632 -8.33 -2.77 -17.98
CA ILE A 632 -7.28 -1.99 -18.65
C ILE A 632 -6.53 -1.07 -17.66
N ASN A 633 -7.22 -0.58 -16.62
CA ASN A 633 -6.63 0.31 -15.61
C ASN A 633 -5.61 -0.43 -14.72
N LEU A 634 -5.76 -1.73 -14.46
CA LEU A 634 -4.77 -2.52 -13.72
C LEU A 634 -3.39 -2.53 -14.36
N THR A 635 -3.33 -2.24 -15.66
CA THR A 635 -2.09 -2.21 -16.43
C THR A 635 -1.41 -0.85 -16.36
N ASP A 636 -2.07 0.20 -15.87
CA ASP A 636 -1.54 1.56 -15.96
C ASP A 636 -0.37 1.83 -15.01
N PRO A 637 0.82 2.27 -15.47
CA PRO A 637 1.94 2.62 -14.59
C PRO A 637 1.61 3.62 -13.47
N ALA A 638 0.60 4.47 -13.65
CA ALA A 638 0.09 5.42 -12.65
C ALA A 638 -1.19 4.91 -11.96
N TYR A 639 -1.37 3.59 -11.86
CA TYR A 639 -2.56 2.96 -11.31
C TYR A 639 -2.90 3.47 -9.91
N THR A 640 -4.08 4.06 -9.79
CA THR A 640 -4.77 4.31 -8.54
C THR A 640 -5.67 3.12 -8.23
N HIS A 641 -5.64 2.65 -6.98
CA HIS A 641 -6.42 1.48 -6.57
C HIS A 641 -7.89 1.61 -6.86
N ARG A 642 -8.46 0.48 -7.27
CA ARG A 642 -9.88 0.27 -7.52
C ARG A 642 -10.17 -1.18 -7.20
N TYR A 643 -11.36 -1.42 -6.68
CA TYR A 643 -11.87 -2.76 -6.48
C TYR A 643 -12.23 -3.42 -7.81
N TYR A 644 -12.09 -4.74 -7.90
CA TYR A 644 -12.52 -5.54 -9.06
C TYR A 644 -13.40 -6.71 -8.64
N VAL A 645 -12.83 -7.81 -8.19
CA VAL A 645 -13.57 -8.95 -7.63
C VAL A 645 -13.29 -8.98 -6.14
N ASP A 646 -14.16 -8.34 -5.38
CA ASP A 646 -13.92 -8.04 -3.97
C ASP A 646 -15.02 -8.57 -3.05
N GLY A 647 -16.07 -9.18 -3.61
CA GLY A 647 -17.16 -9.77 -2.86
C GLY A 647 -16.83 -11.16 -2.33
N THR A 648 -17.25 -11.44 -1.09
CA THR A 648 -17.15 -12.78 -0.49
C THR A 648 -18.02 -13.78 -1.28
N PRO A 649 -17.46 -14.85 -1.87
CA PRO A 649 -18.25 -15.86 -2.57
C PRO A 649 -19.09 -16.68 -1.57
N ARG A 650 -20.12 -17.36 -2.06
CA ARG A 650 -20.91 -18.36 -1.33
C ARG A 650 -20.74 -19.71 -2.00
N ILE A 651 -20.59 -20.78 -1.22
CA ILE A 651 -20.44 -22.14 -1.73
C ILE A 651 -21.51 -23.03 -1.09
N SER A 652 -22.16 -23.87 -1.90
CA SER A 652 -23.07 -24.92 -1.42
C SER A 652 -23.17 -26.07 -2.42
N ASP A 653 -23.64 -27.22 -1.95
CA ASP A 653 -24.15 -28.26 -2.84
C ASP A 653 -25.57 -27.89 -3.32
N VAL A 654 -25.86 -28.17 -4.59
CA VAL A 654 -27.12 -27.80 -5.25
C VAL A 654 -27.65 -28.95 -6.10
N TRP A 655 -28.97 -29.08 -6.17
CA TRP A 655 -29.65 -30.01 -7.08
C TRP A 655 -30.10 -29.25 -8.34
N ILE A 656 -29.40 -29.48 -9.45
CA ILE A 656 -29.66 -28.84 -10.75
C ILE A 656 -29.44 -29.84 -11.90
N GLY A 657 -30.14 -29.69 -13.02
CA GLY A 657 -30.03 -30.64 -14.13
C GLY A 657 -30.26 -32.11 -13.74
N SER A 658 -31.08 -32.36 -12.71
CA SER A 658 -31.32 -33.69 -12.11
C SER A 658 -30.08 -34.38 -11.52
N SER A 659 -29.10 -33.62 -11.04
CA SER A 659 -27.89 -34.14 -10.38
C SER A 659 -27.43 -33.21 -9.26
N TRP A 660 -26.73 -33.76 -8.27
CA TRP A 660 -26.06 -32.97 -7.25
C TRP A 660 -24.74 -32.43 -7.79
N LYS A 661 -24.50 -31.13 -7.57
CA LYS A 661 -23.29 -30.40 -7.93
C LYS A 661 -22.85 -29.54 -6.76
N THR A 662 -21.59 -29.10 -6.77
CA THR A 662 -21.09 -28.07 -5.85
C THR A 662 -20.92 -26.78 -6.63
N MET A 663 -21.61 -25.74 -6.18
CA MET A 663 -21.68 -24.45 -6.86
C MET A 663 -21.03 -23.36 -6.02
N VAL A 664 -20.32 -22.47 -6.69
CA VAL A 664 -19.83 -21.21 -6.14
C VAL A 664 -20.61 -20.07 -6.78
N VAL A 665 -21.09 -19.16 -5.96
CA VAL A 665 -21.72 -17.92 -6.40
C VAL A 665 -20.88 -16.76 -5.88
N GLY A 666 -20.36 -15.95 -6.79
CA GLY A 666 -19.55 -14.78 -6.46
C GLY A 666 -20.25 -13.49 -6.85
N THR A 667 -19.79 -12.39 -6.25
CA THR A 667 -20.11 -11.04 -6.68
C THR A 667 -18.82 -10.28 -6.92
N THR A 668 -18.87 -9.21 -7.71
CA THR A 668 -17.72 -8.32 -7.86
C THR A 668 -17.50 -7.40 -6.66
N GLY A 669 -18.41 -7.38 -5.68
CA GLY A 669 -18.34 -6.44 -4.56
C GLY A 669 -18.32 -5.00 -5.08
N ALA A 670 -17.31 -4.22 -4.69
CA ALA A 670 -17.17 -2.81 -5.08
C ALA A 670 -16.67 -2.62 -6.53
N GLY A 671 -16.20 -3.66 -7.21
CA GLY A 671 -15.57 -3.50 -8.52
C GLY A 671 -16.51 -3.58 -9.72
N GLY A 672 -17.76 -4.00 -9.50
CA GLY A 672 -18.76 -4.18 -10.55
C GLY A 672 -20.16 -4.40 -9.98
N ARG A 673 -21.13 -4.60 -10.86
CA ARG A 673 -22.57 -4.70 -10.53
C ARG A 673 -23.15 -5.99 -11.10
N ASN A 674 -22.57 -7.12 -10.73
CA ASN A 674 -22.98 -8.41 -11.25
C ASN A 674 -22.83 -9.51 -10.18
N VAL A 675 -23.44 -10.64 -10.49
CA VAL A 675 -23.41 -11.88 -9.72
C VAL A 675 -23.12 -13.00 -10.71
N PHE A 676 -22.29 -13.97 -10.34
CA PHE A 676 -21.90 -15.04 -11.25
C PHE A 676 -21.83 -16.38 -10.53
N ALA A 677 -22.00 -17.47 -11.29
CA ALA A 677 -21.98 -18.83 -10.76
C ALA A 677 -21.04 -19.76 -11.53
N LEU A 678 -20.36 -20.63 -10.79
CA LEU A 678 -19.48 -21.67 -11.31
C LEU A 678 -19.81 -23.04 -10.70
N ASP A 679 -19.76 -24.08 -11.52
CA ASP A 679 -19.77 -25.47 -11.09
C ASP A 679 -18.34 -25.90 -10.74
N VAL A 680 -18.08 -26.09 -9.45
CA VAL A 680 -16.79 -26.54 -8.90
C VAL A 680 -16.85 -27.97 -8.37
N THR A 681 -17.82 -28.78 -8.83
CA THR A 681 -17.99 -30.18 -8.38
C THR A 681 -16.69 -30.98 -8.50
N ASN A 682 -15.96 -30.75 -9.60
CA ASN A 682 -14.68 -31.39 -9.91
C ASN A 682 -13.59 -30.33 -10.13
N PRO A 683 -12.93 -29.84 -9.07
CA PRO A 683 -11.97 -28.73 -9.14
C PRO A 683 -10.82 -28.95 -10.12
N ASP A 684 -10.24 -30.16 -10.15
CA ASP A 684 -9.08 -30.46 -10.99
C ASP A 684 -9.41 -30.55 -12.50
N SER A 685 -10.70 -30.52 -12.87
CA SER A 685 -11.14 -30.60 -14.28
C SER A 685 -12.04 -29.43 -14.69
N MET A 686 -11.81 -28.24 -14.10
CA MET A 686 -12.50 -27.01 -14.48
C MET A 686 -12.24 -26.64 -15.94
N THR A 687 -13.30 -26.30 -16.68
CA THR A 687 -13.25 -25.86 -18.08
C THR A 687 -14.17 -24.66 -18.30
N SER A 688 -14.24 -24.12 -19.52
CA SER A 688 -15.23 -23.08 -19.86
C SER A 688 -16.68 -23.50 -19.58
N ASN A 689 -17.01 -24.80 -19.60
CA ASN A 689 -18.35 -25.30 -19.27
C ASN A 689 -18.65 -25.28 -17.76
N SER A 690 -17.63 -25.09 -16.92
CA SER A 690 -17.80 -24.89 -15.48
C SER A 690 -18.34 -23.50 -15.16
N VAL A 691 -18.20 -22.52 -16.07
CA VAL A 691 -18.81 -21.19 -15.92
C VAL A 691 -20.27 -21.30 -16.32
N MET A 692 -21.17 -21.11 -15.36
CA MET A 692 -22.60 -21.36 -15.56
C MET A 692 -23.30 -20.13 -16.11
N TRP A 693 -23.26 -19.03 -15.35
CA TRP A 693 -23.92 -17.79 -15.75
C TRP A 693 -23.36 -16.57 -15.03
N GLU A 694 -23.62 -15.40 -15.58
CA GLU A 694 -23.42 -14.09 -14.96
C GLU A 694 -24.68 -13.24 -15.17
N PHE A 695 -25.22 -12.70 -14.08
CA PHE A 695 -26.43 -11.89 -14.01
C PHE A 695 -26.10 -10.43 -13.65
N SER A 696 -26.74 -9.49 -14.32
CA SER A 696 -26.71 -8.06 -14.00
C SER A 696 -28.05 -7.41 -14.34
N HIS A 697 -28.42 -6.38 -13.59
CA HIS A 697 -29.64 -5.60 -13.79
C HIS A 697 -29.33 -4.09 -13.78
N PRO A 698 -30.04 -3.23 -14.55
CA PRO A 698 -29.82 -1.77 -14.52
C PRO A 698 -29.98 -1.14 -13.12
N GLU A 699 -30.87 -1.68 -12.31
CA GLU A 699 -31.11 -1.26 -10.91
C GLU A 699 -30.21 -1.97 -9.89
N MET A 700 -29.25 -2.78 -10.35
CA MET A 700 -28.25 -3.38 -9.48
C MET A 700 -27.11 -2.38 -9.22
N GLY A 701 -26.82 -2.15 -7.96
CA GLY A 701 -25.65 -1.44 -7.47
C GLY A 701 -24.50 -2.38 -7.15
N TYR A 702 -23.57 -1.92 -6.33
CA TYR A 702 -22.45 -2.71 -5.83
C TYR A 702 -22.93 -3.74 -4.81
N THR A 703 -22.73 -5.01 -5.09
CA THR A 703 -23.14 -6.14 -4.25
C THR A 703 -22.02 -6.51 -3.28
N MET A 704 -21.74 -5.62 -2.32
CA MET A 704 -20.68 -5.77 -1.30
C MET A 704 -20.92 -6.95 -0.35
N GLY A 705 -22.18 -7.39 -0.23
CA GLY A 705 -22.60 -8.48 0.63
C GLY A 705 -22.46 -9.86 0.00
N GLN A 706 -22.38 -10.91 0.84
CA GLN A 706 -22.43 -12.30 0.39
C GLN A 706 -23.85 -12.63 -0.11
N PRO A 707 -24.01 -13.27 -1.30
CA PRO A 707 -25.29 -13.76 -1.77
C PRO A 707 -25.77 -14.97 -0.94
N ALA A 708 -27.08 -15.21 -0.88
CA ALA A 708 -27.60 -16.47 -0.32
C ALA A 708 -27.75 -17.52 -1.42
N LEU A 709 -27.39 -18.76 -1.13
CA LEU A 709 -27.60 -19.92 -2.01
C LEU A 709 -28.34 -20.99 -1.21
N VAL A 710 -29.62 -21.20 -1.51
CA VAL A 710 -30.54 -22.00 -0.69
C VAL A 710 -31.53 -22.83 -1.52
N ALA A 711 -32.09 -23.86 -0.90
CA ALA A 711 -33.23 -24.57 -1.43
C ALA A 711 -34.52 -23.74 -1.21
N LEU A 712 -35.38 -23.68 -2.23
CA LEU A 712 -36.59 -22.87 -2.26
C LEU A 712 -37.86 -23.74 -2.27
N PRO A 713 -39.02 -23.22 -1.84
CA PRO A 713 -40.28 -23.97 -1.75
C PRO A 713 -40.81 -24.53 -3.08
N ASN A 714 -40.31 -24.05 -4.21
CA ASN A 714 -40.68 -24.54 -5.55
C ASN A 714 -39.82 -25.74 -6.03
N GLU A 715 -39.15 -26.42 -5.10
CA GLU A 715 -38.23 -27.55 -5.36
C GLU A 715 -37.04 -27.20 -6.28
N LYS A 716 -36.59 -25.94 -6.22
CA LYS A 716 -35.38 -25.47 -6.90
C LYS A 716 -34.37 -24.93 -5.90
N PHE A 717 -33.10 -24.95 -6.29
CA PHE A 717 -32.11 -24.10 -5.64
C PHE A 717 -32.13 -22.71 -6.25
N GLY A 718 -31.98 -21.69 -5.41
CA GLY A 718 -31.92 -20.31 -5.87
C GLY A 718 -30.83 -19.49 -5.22
N VAL A 719 -30.43 -18.45 -5.95
CA VAL A 719 -29.47 -17.43 -5.54
C VAL A 719 -30.24 -16.16 -5.19
N ILE A 720 -30.11 -15.66 -3.97
CA ILE A 720 -30.80 -14.47 -3.52
C ILE A 720 -29.80 -13.33 -3.41
N VAL A 721 -30.10 -12.21 -4.07
CA VAL A 721 -29.28 -11.00 -4.11
C VAL A 721 -30.16 -9.76 -4.00
N SER A 722 -29.62 -8.69 -3.41
CA SER A 722 -30.29 -7.40 -3.30
C SER A 722 -29.80 -6.43 -4.38
N SER A 723 -30.50 -5.30 -4.52
CA SER A 723 -30.06 -4.16 -5.35
C SER A 723 -28.75 -3.54 -4.87
N GLY A 724 -28.27 -3.86 -3.68
CA GLY A 724 -26.95 -3.46 -3.22
C GLY A 724 -26.79 -1.96 -2.99
N TYR A 725 -25.57 -1.48 -3.16
CA TYR A 725 -25.15 -0.11 -2.84
C TYR A 725 -25.00 0.76 -4.08
N HIS A 726 -25.63 1.92 -4.07
CA HIS A 726 -25.56 2.90 -5.14
C HIS A 726 -24.88 4.19 -4.67
N ASN A 727 -24.16 4.83 -5.59
CA ASN A 727 -23.58 6.16 -5.37
C ASN A 727 -24.66 7.24 -5.25
N THR A 728 -25.81 7.03 -5.88
CA THR A 728 -27.01 7.86 -5.77
C THR A 728 -28.13 6.98 -5.26
N ALA A 729 -28.90 7.44 -4.28
CA ALA A 729 -29.98 6.65 -3.70
C ALA A 729 -30.90 6.09 -4.81
N PRO A 730 -31.23 4.79 -4.79
CA PRO A 730 -32.16 4.23 -5.74
C PRO A 730 -33.58 4.78 -5.49
N GLU A 731 -34.44 4.68 -6.49
CA GLU A 731 -35.87 5.01 -6.32
C GLU A 731 -36.52 3.99 -5.39
N GLU A 732 -36.20 2.71 -5.55
CA GLU A 732 -36.71 1.59 -4.75
C GLU A 732 -35.61 0.53 -4.49
N GLY A 733 -35.77 -0.24 -3.41
CA GLY A 733 -34.93 -1.39 -3.13
C GLY A 733 -35.46 -2.62 -3.86
N LYS A 734 -34.59 -3.48 -4.39
CA LYS A 734 -35.00 -4.74 -5.05
C LYS A 734 -34.32 -5.93 -4.42
N VAL A 735 -35.01 -7.06 -4.36
CA VAL A 735 -34.45 -8.37 -4.03
C VAL A 735 -34.79 -9.32 -5.16
N TRP A 736 -33.78 -9.90 -5.79
CA TRP A 736 -33.94 -10.90 -6.83
C TRP A 736 -33.66 -12.29 -6.25
N ILE A 737 -34.58 -13.21 -6.53
CA ILE A 737 -34.42 -14.64 -6.32
C ILE A 737 -34.19 -15.24 -7.70
N LEU A 738 -32.96 -15.66 -7.96
CA LEU A 738 -32.50 -16.21 -9.23
C LEU A 738 -32.52 -17.74 -9.18
N ASP A 739 -32.79 -18.38 -10.31
CA ASP A 739 -32.65 -19.82 -10.50
C ASP A 739 -31.16 -20.20 -10.50
N ALA A 740 -30.74 -21.10 -9.62
CA ALA A 740 -29.32 -21.44 -9.48
C ALA A 740 -28.73 -22.08 -10.75
N GLU A 741 -29.53 -22.78 -11.57
CA GLU A 741 -29.04 -23.43 -12.79
C GLU A 741 -28.81 -22.42 -13.92
N THR A 742 -29.69 -21.43 -14.04
CA THR A 742 -29.78 -20.58 -15.24
C THR A 742 -29.48 -19.09 -15.00
N GLY A 743 -29.49 -18.64 -13.75
CA GLY A 743 -29.37 -17.22 -13.37
C GLY A 743 -30.62 -16.40 -13.69
N SER A 744 -31.70 -17.02 -14.20
CA SER A 744 -32.95 -16.33 -14.55
C SER A 744 -33.73 -15.94 -13.29
N ILE A 745 -34.45 -14.81 -13.35
CA ILE A 745 -35.28 -14.35 -12.22
C ILE A 745 -36.44 -15.33 -12.00
N ILE A 746 -36.50 -15.95 -10.81
CA ILE A 746 -37.66 -16.69 -10.32
C ILE A 746 -38.69 -15.72 -9.74
N GLN A 747 -38.22 -14.75 -8.97
CA GLN A 747 -39.04 -13.68 -8.39
C GLN A 747 -38.21 -12.42 -8.19
N GLU A 748 -38.83 -11.27 -8.47
CA GLU A 748 -38.35 -9.95 -8.08
C GLU A 748 -39.30 -9.39 -7.02
N VAL A 749 -38.73 -8.94 -5.90
CA VAL A 749 -39.48 -8.29 -4.82
C VAL A 749 -39.01 -6.85 -4.68
N GLU A 750 -39.96 -5.93 -4.73
CA GLU A 750 -39.73 -4.51 -4.53
C GLU A 750 -39.94 -4.14 -3.06
N LEU A 751 -38.95 -3.47 -2.48
CA LEU A 751 -38.97 -2.98 -1.12
C LEU A 751 -39.17 -1.45 -1.16
N PRO A 752 -40.19 -0.92 -0.47
CA PRO A 752 -40.52 0.51 -0.46
C PRO A 752 -39.51 1.30 0.39
N THR A 753 -38.28 1.40 -0.11
CA THR A 753 -37.14 2.07 0.52
C THR A 753 -36.25 2.70 -0.54
N THR A 754 -35.71 3.87 -0.22
CA THR A 754 -34.62 4.52 -0.98
C THR A 754 -33.25 4.23 -0.36
N GLY A 755 -33.21 3.39 0.69
CA GLY A 755 -31.97 2.94 1.32
C GLY A 755 -31.25 1.92 0.45
N ASN A 756 -29.92 1.98 0.44
CA ASN A 756 -29.11 0.90 -0.14
C ASN A 756 -29.31 -0.38 0.68
N LEU A 757 -29.35 -1.52 -0.01
CA LEU A 757 -29.64 -2.82 0.60
C LEU A 757 -28.35 -3.59 0.88
N GLY A 758 -28.26 -4.17 2.08
CA GLY A 758 -27.18 -5.08 2.46
C GLY A 758 -27.39 -6.50 1.96
N SER A 759 -26.61 -7.43 2.52
CA SER A 759 -26.66 -8.87 2.21
C SER A 759 -28.02 -9.49 2.59
N PRO A 760 -28.61 -10.35 1.74
CA PRO A 760 -29.78 -11.12 2.12
C PRO A 760 -29.43 -12.28 3.07
N LEU A 761 -30.31 -12.52 4.03
CA LEU A 761 -30.32 -13.68 4.91
C LEU A 761 -31.54 -14.53 4.61
N ALA A 762 -31.34 -15.74 4.09
CA ALA A 762 -32.38 -16.74 3.97
C ALA A 762 -32.46 -17.58 5.25
N ALA A 763 -33.68 -17.81 5.76
CA ALA A 763 -33.94 -18.56 6.99
C ALA A 763 -34.90 -19.73 6.73
N ASP A 764 -34.51 -20.90 7.23
CA ASP A 764 -35.34 -22.10 7.37
C ASP A 764 -35.95 -22.07 8.78
N THR A 765 -37.28 -21.91 8.84
CA THR A 765 -38.01 -21.71 10.10
C THR A 765 -38.74 -22.97 10.60
N ASP A 766 -38.84 -24.01 9.78
CA ASP A 766 -39.50 -25.28 10.12
C ASP A 766 -38.56 -26.50 10.11
N TYR A 767 -37.26 -26.28 9.87
CA TYR A 767 -36.16 -27.24 9.87
C TYR A 767 -36.21 -28.27 8.74
N ASN A 768 -36.86 -27.96 7.62
CA ASN A 768 -36.97 -28.85 6.46
C ASN A 768 -35.85 -28.67 5.42
N GLN A 769 -34.89 -27.76 5.65
CA GLN A 769 -33.78 -27.37 4.76
C GLN A 769 -34.19 -26.54 3.54
N VAL A 770 -35.40 -26.03 3.52
CA VAL A 770 -35.94 -25.11 2.54
C VAL A 770 -36.08 -23.74 3.22
N ALA A 771 -35.72 -22.68 2.51
CA ALA A 771 -35.89 -21.33 3.03
C ALA A 771 -37.38 -20.96 3.06
N ASP A 772 -37.83 -20.45 4.21
CA ASP A 772 -39.20 -19.94 4.41
C ASP A 772 -39.25 -18.42 4.35
N ARG A 773 -38.14 -17.75 4.69
CA ARG A 773 -38.07 -16.30 4.81
C ARG A 773 -36.76 -15.76 4.28
N VAL A 774 -36.83 -14.56 3.74
CA VAL A 774 -35.66 -13.74 3.39
C VAL A 774 -35.71 -12.45 4.19
N TYR A 775 -34.58 -12.09 4.80
CA TYR A 775 -34.39 -10.85 5.50
C TYR A 775 -33.32 -10.02 4.81
N VAL A 776 -33.56 -8.73 4.63
CA VAL A 776 -32.58 -7.77 4.07
C VAL A 776 -32.68 -6.50 4.90
N ALA A 777 -31.53 -5.92 5.26
CA ALA A 777 -31.51 -4.64 5.93
C ALA A 777 -31.01 -3.53 5.02
N ASP A 778 -31.32 -2.28 5.38
CA ASP A 778 -30.96 -1.13 4.58
C ASP A 778 -30.24 -0.01 5.36
N THR A 779 -29.69 0.93 4.60
CA THR A 779 -28.94 2.06 5.15
C THR A 779 -29.82 3.13 5.81
N LEU A 780 -31.14 2.97 5.80
CA LEU A 780 -32.09 3.78 6.56
C LEU A 780 -32.51 3.10 7.86
N GLY A 781 -31.87 1.97 8.21
CA GLY A 781 -32.07 1.23 9.44
C GLY A 781 -33.29 0.30 9.40
N ASN A 782 -33.88 0.07 8.23
CA ASN A 782 -34.98 -0.87 8.12
C ASN A 782 -34.44 -2.31 8.05
N VAL A 783 -35.18 -3.25 8.65
CA VAL A 783 -35.04 -4.69 8.41
C VAL A 783 -36.32 -5.16 7.72
N TRP A 784 -36.19 -5.60 6.48
CA TRP A 784 -37.27 -6.10 5.64
C TRP A 784 -37.40 -7.62 5.79
N ARG A 785 -38.62 -8.12 5.64
CA ARG A 785 -38.95 -9.55 5.65
C ARG A 785 -39.79 -9.87 4.42
N ILE A 786 -39.38 -10.90 3.70
CA ILE A 786 -40.08 -11.49 2.55
C ILE A 786 -40.42 -12.93 2.96
N ASP A 787 -41.68 -13.32 2.86
CA ASP A 787 -42.12 -14.69 3.18
C ASP A 787 -42.21 -15.51 1.88
N LEU A 788 -41.53 -16.65 1.81
CA LEU A 788 -41.51 -17.55 0.67
C LEU A 788 -42.70 -18.52 0.75
N THR A 789 -43.91 -18.01 0.56
CA THR A 789 -45.14 -18.79 0.82
C THR A 789 -45.45 -19.81 -0.28
N GLY A 790 -45.29 -21.10 0.03
CA GLY A 790 -45.63 -22.21 -0.88
C GLY A 790 -44.79 -22.24 -2.16
N SER A 791 -45.12 -23.15 -3.08
CA SER A 791 -44.31 -23.42 -4.27
C SER A 791 -44.51 -22.43 -5.43
N ASN A 792 -45.47 -21.49 -5.33
CA ASN A 792 -45.71 -20.49 -6.37
C ASN A 792 -44.91 -19.21 -6.09
N PRO A 793 -43.90 -18.86 -6.91
CA PRO A 793 -43.06 -17.69 -6.65
C PRO A 793 -43.80 -16.35 -6.63
N SER A 794 -44.93 -16.23 -7.31
CA SER A 794 -45.74 -15.00 -7.28
C SER A 794 -46.33 -14.67 -5.90
N GLY A 795 -46.33 -15.64 -4.97
CA GLY A 795 -46.71 -15.41 -3.56
C GLY A 795 -45.54 -15.09 -2.64
N TRP A 796 -44.32 -14.96 -3.18
CA TRP A 796 -43.13 -14.62 -2.40
C TRP A 796 -42.97 -13.10 -2.39
N ASP A 797 -43.34 -12.46 -1.30
CA ASP A 797 -43.37 -11.00 -1.17
C ASP A 797 -43.30 -10.56 0.31
N ILE A 798 -43.31 -9.26 0.56
CA ILE A 798 -43.57 -8.68 1.88
C ILE A 798 -44.94 -9.20 2.36
N PRO A 799 -45.01 -9.84 3.53
CA PRO A 799 -46.25 -10.47 3.98
C PRO A 799 -47.28 -9.42 4.37
N ASP A 800 -48.55 -9.68 4.02
CA ASP A 800 -49.71 -8.79 4.29
C ASP A 800 -49.75 -8.25 5.72
N SER A 801 -49.29 -9.03 6.70
CA SER A 801 -49.19 -8.64 8.11
C SER A 801 -48.32 -7.40 8.38
N LEU A 802 -47.39 -7.08 7.48
CA LEU A 802 -46.52 -5.91 7.54
C LEU A 802 -47.00 -4.78 6.60
N GLY A 803 -47.86 -5.09 5.62
CA GLY A 803 -48.18 -4.19 4.52
C GLY A 803 -46.88 -3.74 3.84
N ASN A 804 -46.73 -2.43 3.61
CA ASN A 804 -45.52 -1.83 3.02
C ASN A 804 -44.48 -1.40 4.07
N ASN A 805 -44.56 -1.92 5.31
CA ASN A 805 -43.65 -1.53 6.39
C ASN A 805 -42.54 -2.56 6.58
N PRO A 806 -41.34 -2.13 7.03
CA PRO A 806 -40.32 -3.07 7.44
C PRO A 806 -40.72 -3.80 8.71
N LEU A 807 -40.13 -4.98 8.92
CA LEU A 807 -40.28 -5.74 10.17
C LEU A 807 -39.77 -4.95 11.38
N PHE A 808 -38.68 -4.21 11.19
CA PHE A 808 -38.06 -3.42 12.25
C PHE A 808 -37.41 -2.14 11.70
N VAL A 809 -37.30 -1.11 12.55
CA VAL A 809 -36.59 0.14 12.24
C VAL A 809 -35.60 0.46 13.38
N ALA A 810 -34.31 0.34 13.10
CA ALA A 810 -33.23 0.67 14.02
C ALA A 810 -33.09 2.20 14.19
N LYS A 811 -33.19 2.67 15.43
CA LYS A 811 -33.09 4.09 15.78
C LYS A 811 -32.57 4.31 17.20
N ILE A 812 -31.89 5.44 17.41
CA ILE A 812 -31.60 6.01 18.73
C ILE A 812 -32.47 7.27 18.87
N GLY A 813 -33.45 7.23 19.77
CA GLY A 813 -34.49 8.27 19.83
C GLY A 813 -35.29 8.33 18.52
N SER A 814 -35.23 9.47 17.82
CA SER A 814 -35.81 9.66 16.49
C SER A 814 -34.82 9.43 15.34
N THR A 815 -33.54 9.25 15.63
CA THR A 815 -32.47 9.15 14.61
C THR A 815 -32.29 7.71 14.16
N ARG A 816 -32.57 7.44 12.89
CA ARG A 816 -32.35 6.13 12.25
C ARG A 816 -30.87 5.76 12.23
N GLN A 817 -30.59 4.46 12.36
CA GLN A 817 -29.24 3.90 12.39
C GLN A 817 -29.06 2.98 11.19
N ALA A 818 -28.11 3.28 10.30
CA ALA A 818 -27.85 2.45 9.14
C ALA A 818 -27.47 1.01 9.54
N ILE A 819 -27.86 0.02 8.74
CA ILE A 819 -27.45 -1.38 8.93
C ILE A 819 -26.72 -1.81 7.66
N THR A 820 -25.39 -1.95 7.75
CA THR A 820 -24.57 -2.47 6.64
C THR A 820 -23.90 -3.81 6.97
N ALA A 821 -23.89 -4.22 8.24
CA ALA A 821 -23.39 -5.52 8.64
C ALA A 821 -24.34 -6.65 8.17
N PRO A 822 -23.81 -7.85 7.83
CA PRO A 822 -24.65 -9.01 7.53
C PRO A 822 -25.59 -9.35 8.69
N LEU A 823 -26.80 -9.80 8.35
CA LEU A 823 -27.77 -10.30 9.31
C LEU A 823 -27.41 -11.74 9.70
N SER A 824 -27.74 -12.13 10.93
CA SER A 824 -27.74 -13.54 11.36
C SER A 824 -29.04 -13.89 12.06
N SER A 825 -29.36 -15.17 12.16
CA SER A 825 -30.54 -15.63 12.88
C SER A 825 -30.28 -16.89 13.71
N ALA A 826 -31.09 -17.05 14.75
CA ALA A 826 -31.11 -18.26 15.58
C ALA A 826 -32.49 -18.43 16.23
N PHE A 827 -32.76 -19.61 16.77
CA PHE A 827 -33.92 -19.83 17.61
C PHE A 827 -33.55 -19.65 19.08
N ASN A 828 -34.43 -19.01 19.84
CA ASN A 828 -34.28 -18.94 21.30
C ASN A 828 -34.73 -20.24 21.98
N ASP A 829 -34.59 -20.28 23.31
CA ASP A 829 -34.98 -21.42 24.16
C ASP A 829 -36.48 -21.77 24.11
N LYS A 830 -37.32 -20.86 23.60
CA LYS A 830 -38.77 -21.05 23.39
C LYS A 830 -39.11 -21.48 21.97
N GLY A 831 -38.13 -21.64 21.09
CA GLY A 831 -38.34 -21.96 19.67
C GLY A 831 -38.82 -20.77 18.83
N GLU A 832 -38.63 -19.54 19.29
CA GLU A 832 -38.93 -18.33 18.52
C GLU A 832 -37.73 -17.93 17.66
N HIS A 833 -37.98 -17.57 16.40
CA HIS A 833 -36.94 -17.15 15.46
C HIS A 833 -36.50 -15.71 15.73
N MET A 834 -35.23 -15.51 16.07
CA MET A 834 -34.59 -14.23 16.35
C MET A 834 -33.67 -13.80 15.21
N ILE A 835 -33.70 -12.51 14.87
CA ILE A 835 -32.78 -11.89 13.92
C ILE A 835 -31.81 -10.98 14.69
N PHE A 836 -30.52 -11.12 14.42
CA PHE A 836 -29.45 -10.33 15.03
C PHE A 836 -28.77 -9.48 13.97
N PHE A 837 -28.46 -8.23 14.33
CA PHE A 837 -27.80 -7.28 13.45
C PHE A 837 -27.07 -6.21 14.26
N GLY A 838 -25.99 -5.69 13.70
CA GLY A 838 -25.29 -4.50 14.19
C GLY A 838 -25.62 -3.29 13.32
N THR A 839 -25.73 -2.11 13.95
CA THR A 839 -25.90 -0.85 13.23
C THR A 839 -24.56 -0.17 13.00
N GLY A 840 -24.38 0.45 11.83
CA GLY A 840 -23.18 1.16 11.42
C GLY A 840 -23.12 1.30 9.90
N SER A 841 -22.18 2.12 9.42
CA SER A 841 -21.83 2.26 8.01
C SER A 841 -20.33 2.47 7.90
N PHE A 842 -19.69 1.85 6.91
CA PHE A 842 -18.27 2.03 6.59
C PHE A 842 -18.02 1.86 5.09
N TYR A 843 -18.88 2.45 4.26
CA TYR A 843 -18.79 2.31 2.79
C TYR A 843 -18.87 3.63 2.03
N ARG A 844 -19.22 4.74 2.70
CA ARG A 844 -19.27 6.09 2.10
C ARG A 844 -18.03 6.89 2.46
N ASP A 845 -17.72 7.87 1.62
CA ASP A 845 -16.76 8.93 1.96
C ASP A 845 -17.23 9.66 3.23
N GLY A 846 -16.36 9.71 4.25
CA GLY A 846 -16.65 10.28 5.57
C GLY A 846 -17.07 9.29 6.65
N ASP A 847 -17.41 8.04 6.32
CA ASP A 847 -17.70 7.00 7.33
C ASP A 847 -16.46 6.60 8.15
N ASN A 848 -15.26 6.97 7.67
CA ASN A 848 -14.00 6.80 8.37
C ASN A 848 -13.69 7.89 9.40
N GLU A 849 -14.59 8.87 9.57
CA GLU A 849 -14.48 9.94 10.56
C GLU A 849 -15.24 9.57 11.84
N ILE A 850 -14.53 9.51 12.98
CA ILE A 850 -15.18 9.37 14.30
C ILE A 850 -15.53 10.79 14.78
N PRO A 851 -16.81 11.14 14.97
CA PRO A 851 -17.20 12.47 15.46
C PRO A 851 -16.58 12.78 16.83
N GLU A 852 -16.35 14.07 17.14
CA GLU A 852 -15.84 14.53 18.45
C GLU A 852 -16.68 14.07 19.65
N SER A 853 -17.90 13.59 19.40
CA SER A 853 -18.75 12.91 20.38
C SER A 853 -19.40 11.69 19.71
N PRO A 854 -18.83 10.48 19.84
CA PRO A 854 -19.48 9.28 19.35
C PRO A 854 -20.79 9.09 20.11
N SER A 855 -21.89 8.87 19.39
CA SER A 855 -23.18 8.53 20.00
C SER A 855 -23.05 7.20 20.75
N SER A 856 -22.89 7.26 22.07
CA SER A 856 -22.85 6.09 22.94
C SER A 856 -24.20 5.36 22.90
N ILE A 857 -24.17 4.05 22.66
CA ILE A 857 -25.32 3.16 22.84
C ILE A 857 -25.75 3.23 24.32
N PRO A 858 -27.00 3.58 24.66
CA PRO A 858 -27.50 3.41 26.01
C PRO A 858 -27.60 1.92 26.32
N SER A 859 -26.76 1.45 27.24
CA SER A 859 -26.74 0.08 27.73
C SER A 859 -27.91 -0.19 28.68
N THR A 860 -29.12 -0.42 28.16
CA THR A 860 -30.21 -1.04 28.93
C THR A 860 -31.24 -1.69 28.00
N GLU A 861 -30.97 -2.93 27.58
CA GLU A 861 -31.86 -4.10 27.70
C GLU A 861 -31.09 -5.31 27.15
N SER A 862 -31.25 -6.47 27.79
CA SER A 862 -30.29 -7.57 27.79
C SER A 862 -29.95 -8.13 26.40
N LEU A 863 -28.70 -7.92 25.97
CA LEU A 863 -27.96 -8.85 25.11
C LEU A 863 -26.53 -8.94 25.65
N THR A 864 -26.11 -10.16 25.94
CA THR A 864 -24.80 -10.52 26.48
C THR A 864 -23.71 -10.03 25.52
N GLU A 865 -22.86 -9.13 25.99
CA GLU A 865 -21.79 -8.48 25.23
C GLU A 865 -20.69 -9.52 24.89
N VAL A 866 -20.67 -10.02 23.65
CA VAL A 866 -19.46 -10.63 23.07
C VAL A 866 -18.66 -9.48 22.44
N ARG A 867 -17.68 -8.97 23.18
CA ARG A 867 -16.70 -8.03 22.62
C ARG A 867 -15.83 -8.76 21.60
N LEU A 868 -16.15 -8.61 20.31
CA LEU A 868 -15.16 -8.80 19.26
C LEU A 868 -14.23 -7.58 19.30
N SER A 869 -13.12 -7.76 20.01
CA SER A 869 -11.95 -6.90 19.88
C SER A 869 -11.45 -6.98 18.44
N MET A 870 -11.82 -6.03 17.58
CA MET A 870 -11.01 -5.70 16.41
C MET A 870 -9.72 -5.08 16.97
N GLY A 871 -8.72 -5.94 17.18
CA GLY A 871 -7.39 -5.51 17.52
C GLY A 871 -6.82 -4.74 16.34
N VAL A 872 -6.86 -3.41 16.40
CA VAL A 872 -5.86 -2.62 15.69
C VAL A 872 -4.53 -3.07 16.29
N ALA A 873 -3.71 -3.78 15.51
CA ALA A 873 -2.39 -4.18 15.95
C ALA A 873 -1.65 -2.93 16.47
N PRO A 874 -1.19 -2.91 17.73
CA PRO A 874 -0.29 -1.85 18.14
C PRO A 874 1.02 -1.98 17.36
N CYS A 875 1.48 -0.86 16.84
CA CYS A 875 2.88 -0.67 16.46
C CYS A 875 3.76 -0.76 17.71
#